data_AF-A0A1F6RP92-F1
#
_entry.id   AF-A0A1F6RP92-F1
#
_cell.length_a   1.000
_cell.length_b   1.000
_cell.length_c   1.000
_cell.angle_alpha   90.00
_cell.angle_beta   90.00
_cell.angle_gamma   90.00
#
_symmetry.space_group_name_H-M   'P 1'
#
loop_
_entity.id
_entity.type
_entity.pdbx_description
1 polymer ?
#
loop_
_entity_poly.entity_id
_entity_poly.type
_entity_poly.pdbx_seq_one_letter_code
_entity_poly.pdbx_strand_id
1 'polypeptide(L)'
;MRISLVIPAYNREALIREAIESALEQTEKIDEIIIIDNDSLDATFRIAEEYVAKYDHIKAFRNEKNIGMINNWNRGIQKATGDYVSVLHSDDIIPKNWCETVKSAIRRNEGKDVALFFGIYACFQRKQGKIEVVSRIENFSKDTFFPAEESVKRLWENFYGNPNCSAAIVYKKSLFDEIGYFNPDKGVEADQDFHIRVLNRYNSYFIDQELLYYRRHEFQGYDFKQETESAETSLKRLLNAVSIQKENLKDPELVKYTYCGVLLYALKFLLTLHFSQALRLFKIPGIFNRKTLTNFPRFFWMLVSRKYFNKSFILKFRKTRISLLFFLFSCLVLRSLIFSSYEGIGHNWDWGFPAMQPMFERINELSEYSWNGFGLGKELNLQAHFAVNEIISWSGAILGTKWAVVLLIFSTLTISFFSFKPLLDFLSGRKSDLHYLPSVLYAFSPFLFNEIIGGSWYMWVSYAFAPVLFLNLIRYVHFRRLKHLTGYLLATVFVLISLQNFVVIESIAAVFLLFNMILNRDHLENVKGLVAGYLWAHLILFLASLYWIVPFIYSLKTFYLMVTSVSFTGGFEGIRDITQGVLEIFSLAGYLDRNMYYHAIPDGALLLFNISVAAFWVMLSATFFLKRQEEKQKKNVLLWFSILILLILVIKGGNAPFGSLTMFIFQHFPLMSLYRSPQHLMFAAAFLVPILMALTIHSFIRSGFSKKTVIVLFLLIIGFWTSAWWLNGDLGREILSAKKKDHIDLYTIAPTLRKIYEYNENSFLAHRILFLPTAFSPDYLPNEYQRKAQGGQPEYSYLKNPTFSAEFNALAGLIDDKLCYNEEFDLLKYLSITNTRYVSLREDIYPHHSKCGIFKVWDADHTRKLIENTAGLAPVNGLEGLYLVGDEYFLQRFFVPKKVVVSDREVENIPDIVSTDDYEVGTALFLKSQNKERTDVLDTASIARISGRDKDPTLEFKKISPVKYRMRIHGAKGVFPLVFNESFHEGWKLYPGESDSVLFSASAAGRIGNYHVIDGNVENQASQDELERYIRRGWVTGFGETNNISFVSKDFRGAIQNNNLPDGDFWENWFRKGSLNGVSGHLVVNGYANAWIIDPEEACSARAAFCKKNQDGTYDFEIVAEFWPQRLMSLGLGLSVAGLAVFLVFFGIVRMVKAARTGKGEAL
;
A
#
# COMPACT_ATOMS: atom_id res chain seq x y z
N MET A 1 43.89 -54.66 -5.38
CA MET A 1 42.90 -53.61 -5.15
C MET A 1 42.11 -53.93 -3.89
N ARG A 2 42.22 -53.09 -2.86
CA ARG A 2 41.53 -53.20 -1.58
C ARG A 2 40.54 -52.05 -1.39
N ILE A 3 39.37 -52.32 -0.83
CA ILE A 3 38.32 -51.32 -0.52
C ILE A 3 38.16 -51.20 1.00
N SER A 4 38.21 -49.97 1.49
CA SER A 4 37.83 -49.62 2.87
C SER A 4 36.44 -48.99 2.90
N LEU A 5 35.54 -49.52 3.73
CA LEU A 5 34.24 -48.92 4.00
C LEU A 5 34.25 -48.25 5.38
N VAL A 6 34.03 -46.94 5.41
CA VAL A 6 34.03 -46.12 6.63
C VAL A 6 32.59 -45.88 7.08
N ILE A 7 32.25 -46.25 8.31
CA ILE A 7 30.95 -46.08 8.94
C ILE A 7 31.07 -45.05 10.09
N PRO A 8 30.86 -43.75 9.82
CA PRO A 8 30.81 -42.73 10.87
C PRO A 8 29.51 -42.82 11.67
N ALA A 9 29.62 -42.81 13.00
CA ALA A 9 28.48 -42.96 13.89
C ALA A 9 28.46 -41.91 15.00
N TYR A 10 27.26 -41.45 15.36
CA TYR A 10 26.99 -40.60 16.52
C TYR A 10 25.56 -40.81 17.00
N ASN A 11 25.38 -41.39 18.18
CA ASN A 11 24.08 -41.72 18.77
C ASN A 11 23.16 -42.50 17.80
N ARG A 12 23.58 -43.73 17.46
CA ARG A 12 22.96 -44.62 16.47
C ARG A 12 22.76 -46.05 17.01
N GLU A 13 22.58 -46.22 18.31
CA GLU A 13 22.42 -47.55 18.95
C GLU A 13 21.38 -48.43 18.23
N ALA A 14 20.24 -47.85 17.82
CA ALA A 14 19.15 -48.58 17.18
C ALA A 14 19.41 -48.99 15.72
N LEU A 15 20.41 -48.41 15.04
CA LEU A 15 20.58 -48.52 13.59
C LEU A 15 21.95 -49.04 13.16
N ILE A 16 22.99 -48.77 13.96
CA ILE A 16 24.38 -49.09 13.63
C ILE A 16 24.60 -50.59 13.35
N ARG A 17 23.86 -51.45 14.05
CA ARG A 17 23.91 -52.90 13.87
C ARG A 17 23.56 -53.30 12.44
N GLU A 18 22.49 -52.71 11.92
CA GLU A 18 21.99 -53.01 10.58
C GLU A 18 22.95 -52.51 9.49
N ALA A 19 23.57 -51.34 9.70
CA ALA A 19 24.60 -50.81 8.81
C ALA A 19 25.81 -51.74 8.73
N ILE A 20 26.33 -52.19 9.89
CA ILE A 20 27.47 -53.12 9.98
C ILE A 20 27.12 -54.48 9.34
N GLU A 21 25.94 -55.02 9.64
CA GLU A 21 25.48 -56.29 9.07
C GLU A 21 25.34 -56.22 7.56
N SER A 22 24.86 -55.10 6.99
CA SER A 22 24.82 -54.92 5.53
C SER A 22 26.21 -54.93 4.88
N ALA A 23 27.23 -54.43 5.58
CA ALA A 23 28.62 -54.46 5.13
C ALA A 23 29.27 -55.85 5.27
N LEU A 24 28.81 -56.67 6.21
CA LEU A 24 29.26 -58.05 6.41
C LEU A 24 28.58 -59.04 5.47
N GLU A 25 27.28 -58.86 5.18
CA GLU A 25 26.46 -59.74 4.33
C GLU A 25 26.68 -59.50 2.82
N GLN A 26 27.93 -59.29 2.41
CA GLN A 26 28.29 -59.06 1.01
C GLN A 26 28.62 -60.36 0.27
N THR A 27 28.27 -60.46 -1.02
CA THR A 27 28.61 -61.61 -1.90
C THR A 27 30.11 -61.74 -2.09
N GLU A 28 30.81 -60.60 -2.13
CA GLU A 28 32.26 -60.52 -2.02
C GLU A 28 32.62 -59.73 -0.75
N LYS A 29 33.52 -60.27 0.07
CA LYS A 29 33.90 -59.63 1.35
C LYS A 29 34.57 -58.28 1.13
N ILE A 30 34.18 -57.28 1.93
CA ILE A 30 34.85 -55.98 1.99
C ILE A 30 36.20 -56.14 2.69
N ASP A 31 37.26 -55.56 2.12
CA ASP A 31 38.64 -55.80 2.58
C ASP A 31 38.93 -55.15 3.96
N GLU A 32 38.27 -54.02 4.26
CA GLU A 32 38.38 -53.32 5.53
C GLU A 32 37.10 -52.55 5.85
N ILE A 33 36.59 -52.70 7.07
CA ILE A 33 35.45 -51.90 7.58
C ILE A 33 35.94 -51.08 8.78
N ILE A 34 35.75 -49.77 8.74
CA ILE A 34 36.18 -48.85 9.80
C ILE A 34 34.95 -48.18 10.38
N ILE A 35 34.68 -48.43 11.65
CA ILE A 35 33.62 -47.75 12.39
C ILE A 35 34.27 -46.62 13.19
N ILE A 36 33.83 -45.38 12.98
CA ILE A 36 34.38 -44.20 13.68
C ILE A 36 33.27 -43.53 14.50
N ASP A 37 33.28 -43.79 15.80
CA ASP A 37 32.33 -43.24 16.77
C ASP A 37 32.73 -41.83 17.18
N ASN A 38 31.79 -40.89 17.06
CA ASN A 38 32.00 -39.48 17.31
C ASN A 38 31.63 -39.07 18.74
N ASP A 39 32.09 -39.86 19.70
CA ASP A 39 31.76 -39.71 21.12
C ASP A 39 30.26 -39.88 21.41
N SER A 40 29.71 -41.02 21.00
CA SER A 40 28.30 -41.34 21.28
C SER A 40 28.07 -41.54 22.78
N LEU A 41 26.90 -41.08 23.23
CA LEU A 41 26.43 -41.22 24.61
C LEU A 41 25.59 -42.47 24.84
N ASP A 42 25.14 -43.12 23.76
CA ASP A 42 24.38 -44.36 23.76
C ASP A 42 25.28 -45.59 23.53
N ALA A 43 24.70 -46.78 23.36
CA ALA A 43 25.49 -48.00 23.20
C ALA A 43 26.16 -48.16 21.81
N THR A 44 26.18 -47.14 20.95
CA THR A 44 26.73 -47.22 19.58
C THR A 44 28.14 -47.80 19.53
N PHE A 45 29.07 -47.26 20.34
CA PHE A 45 30.45 -47.74 20.33
C PHE A 45 30.58 -49.16 20.88
N ARG A 46 29.86 -49.48 21.97
CA ARG A 46 29.84 -50.83 22.54
C ARG A 46 29.38 -51.87 21.50
N ILE A 47 28.35 -51.55 20.72
CA ILE A 47 27.89 -52.41 19.63
C ILE A 47 29.00 -52.61 18.60
N ALA A 48 29.74 -51.56 18.22
CA ALA A 48 30.87 -51.69 17.29
C ALA A 48 31.98 -52.60 17.84
N GLU A 49 32.30 -52.52 19.13
CA GLU A 49 33.28 -53.39 19.80
C GLU A 49 32.89 -54.88 19.75
N GLU A 50 31.60 -55.20 19.88
CA GLU A 50 31.09 -56.57 19.74
C GLU A 50 31.43 -57.18 18.37
N TYR A 51 31.45 -56.38 17.30
CA TYR A 51 31.79 -56.83 15.95
C TYR A 51 33.30 -56.89 15.74
N VAL A 52 34.09 -55.98 16.32
CA VAL A 52 35.56 -56.05 16.28
C VAL A 52 36.06 -57.35 16.92
N ALA A 53 35.47 -57.77 18.04
CA ALA A 53 35.83 -59.03 18.71
C ALA A 53 35.53 -60.30 17.87
N LYS A 54 34.66 -60.19 16.86
CA LYS A 54 34.21 -61.32 16.02
C LYS A 54 34.85 -61.35 14.64
N TYR A 55 35.35 -60.22 14.14
CA TYR A 55 35.75 -60.07 12.75
C TYR A 55 37.03 -59.23 12.60
N ASP A 56 38.15 -59.87 12.26
CA ASP A 56 39.50 -59.25 12.20
C ASP A 56 39.67 -58.11 11.16
N HIS A 57 38.72 -57.98 10.23
CA HIS A 57 38.71 -56.96 9.18
C HIS A 57 37.84 -55.75 9.54
N ILE A 58 37.24 -55.74 10.74
CA ILE A 58 36.52 -54.60 11.30
C ILE A 58 37.42 -53.92 12.32
N LYS A 59 37.55 -52.59 12.20
CA LYS A 59 38.23 -51.74 13.18
C LYS A 59 37.25 -50.70 13.70
N ALA A 60 37.12 -50.58 15.02
CA ALA A 60 36.35 -49.52 15.64
C ALA A 60 37.29 -48.52 16.33
N PHE A 61 37.01 -47.23 16.14
CA PHE A 61 37.72 -46.15 16.79
C PHE A 61 36.71 -45.20 17.41
N ARG A 62 37.02 -44.66 18.59
CA ARG A 62 36.22 -43.63 19.25
C ARG A 62 37.00 -42.33 19.33
N ASN A 63 36.32 -41.22 19.04
CA ASN A 63 36.85 -39.89 19.26
C ASN A 63 36.75 -39.53 20.76
N GLU A 64 37.75 -38.81 21.27
CA GLU A 64 37.76 -38.33 22.67
C GLU A 64 36.63 -37.34 22.98
N LYS A 65 36.13 -36.66 21.94
CA LYS A 65 35.00 -35.73 21.99
C LYS A 65 34.32 -35.69 20.63
N ASN A 66 33.09 -35.20 20.58
CA ASN A 66 32.40 -34.94 19.32
C ASN A 66 33.12 -33.84 18.51
N ILE A 67 33.66 -34.20 17.34
CA ILE A 67 34.42 -33.29 16.45
C ILE A 67 33.60 -32.73 15.28
N GLY A 68 32.29 -32.98 15.27
CA GLY A 68 31.40 -32.67 14.15
C GLY A 68 31.41 -33.72 13.05
N MET A 69 30.32 -33.78 12.27
CA MET A 69 30.04 -34.83 11.28
C MET A 69 31.16 -34.99 10.24
N ILE A 70 31.54 -33.89 9.59
CA ILE A 70 32.50 -33.90 8.47
C ILE A 70 33.92 -34.26 8.94
N ASN A 71 34.35 -33.75 10.09
CA ASN A 71 35.63 -34.14 10.68
C ASN A 71 35.64 -35.63 11.06
N ASN A 72 34.51 -36.17 11.51
CA ASN A 72 34.40 -37.60 11.79
C ASN A 72 34.56 -38.46 10.52
N TRP A 73 33.96 -38.03 9.39
CA TRP A 73 34.16 -38.68 8.09
C TRP A 73 35.63 -38.65 7.68
N ASN A 74 36.26 -37.47 7.75
CA ASN A 74 37.66 -37.28 7.40
C ASN A 74 38.58 -38.16 8.25
N ARG A 75 38.33 -38.25 9.56
CA ARG A 75 39.11 -39.11 10.46
C ARG A 75 38.97 -40.59 10.12
N GLY A 76 37.76 -41.03 9.79
CA GLY A 76 37.54 -42.40 9.31
C GLY A 76 38.28 -42.68 7.99
N ILE A 77 38.24 -41.73 7.05
CA ILE A 77 38.99 -41.82 5.78
C ILE A 77 40.50 -41.83 6.03
N GLN A 78 41.02 -41.05 6.98
CA GLN A 78 42.45 -41.07 7.32
C GLN A 78 42.91 -42.43 7.88
N LYS A 79 42.02 -43.19 8.51
CA LYS A 79 42.31 -44.53 9.05
C LYS A 79 42.20 -45.63 8.00
N ALA A 80 41.58 -45.36 6.84
CA ALA A 80 41.42 -46.31 5.75
C ALA A 80 42.76 -46.67 5.09
N THR A 81 43.00 -47.98 4.93
CA THR A 81 44.22 -48.55 4.33
C THR A 81 43.99 -49.16 2.94
N GLY A 82 42.77 -49.11 2.42
CA GLY A 82 42.42 -49.57 1.09
C GLY A 82 42.85 -48.60 0.00
N ASP A 83 43.05 -49.14 -1.21
CA ASP A 83 43.33 -48.35 -2.43
C ASP A 83 42.13 -47.46 -2.79
N TYR A 84 40.93 -47.89 -2.42
CA TYR A 84 39.67 -47.17 -2.55
C TYR A 84 38.96 -47.06 -1.20
N VAL A 85 38.22 -45.97 -1.01
CA VAL A 85 37.47 -45.69 0.22
C VAL A 85 36.04 -45.28 -0.10
N SER A 86 35.09 -45.72 0.71
CA SER A 86 33.70 -45.27 0.66
C SER A 86 33.20 -44.95 2.06
N VAL A 87 32.22 -44.06 2.16
CA VAL A 87 31.57 -43.70 3.43
C VAL A 87 30.15 -44.29 3.40
N LEU A 88 29.75 -45.02 4.44
CA LEU A 88 28.38 -45.49 4.64
C LEU A 88 27.84 -44.87 5.92
N HIS A 89 26.77 -44.07 5.82
CA HIS A 89 26.16 -43.51 7.01
C HIS A 89 25.60 -44.62 7.90
N SER A 90 25.69 -44.43 9.22
CA SER A 90 25.35 -45.42 10.25
C SER A 90 23.86 -45.74 10.35
N ASP A 91 23.01 -45.02 9.64
CA ASP A 91 21.58 -45.25 9.48
C ASP A 91 21.17 -45.82 8.12
N ASP A 92 22.10 -45.94 7.18
CA ASP A 92 21.86 -46.49 5.84
C ASP A 92 22.40 -47.92 5.71
N ILE A 93 22.06 -48.60 4.61
CA ILE A 93 22.57 -49.94 4.30
C ILE A 93 22.99 -50.04 2.83
N ILE A 94 23.87 -50.99 2.52
CA ILE A 94 24.30 -51.27 1.13
C ILE A 94 23.69 -52.58 0.61
N PRO A 95 23.49 -52.72 -0.72
CA PRO A 95 23.03 -53.97 -1.33
C PRO A 95 24.02 -55.12 -1.15
N LYS A 96 23.53 -56.37 -1.12
CA LYS A 96 24.37 -57.57 -0.86
C LYS A 96 25.49 -57.78 -1.88
N ASN A 97 25.35 -57.26 -3.09
CA ASN A 97 26.36 -57.37 -4.15
C ASN A 97 27.21 -56.10 -4.32
N TRP A 98 27.13 -55.13 -3.40
CA TRP A 98 27.81 -53.83 -3.52
C TRP A 98 29.31 -53.98 -3.76
N CYS A 99 30.01 -54.79 -2.96
CA CYS A 99 31.47 -54.92 -3.07
C CYS A 99 31.90 -55.54 -4.42
N GLU A 100 31.21 -56.61 -4.83
CA GLU A 100 31.44 -57.30 -6.11
C GLU A 100 31.20 -56.34 -7.29
N THR A 101 30.09 -55.59 -7.26
CA THR A 101 29.71 -54.62 -8.28
C THR A 101 30.74 -53.48 -8.39
N VAL A 102 31.17 -52.91 -7.26
CA VAL A 102 32.18 -51.84 -7.25
C VAL A 102 33.53 -52.37 -7.75
N LYS A 103 34.01 -53.51 -7.25
CA LYS A 103 35.29 -54.08 -7.69
C LYS A 103 35.27 -54.43 -9.18
N SER A 104 34.15 -54.94 -9.68
CA SER A 104 33.95 -55.20 -11.11
C SER A 104 33.99 -53.91 -11.94
N ALA A 105 33.32 -52.85 -11.49
CA ALA A 105 33.36 -51.55 -12.17
C ALA A 105 34.78 -50.95 -12.19
N ILE A 106 35.54 -51.07 -11.10
CA ILE A 106 36.92 -50.57 -11.08
C ILE A 106 37.80 -51.38 -12.04
N ARG A 107 37.76 -52.72 -11.99
CA ARG A 107 38.53 -53.60 -12.91
C ARG A 107 38.23 -53.29 -14.37
N ARG A 108 36.96 -53.10 -14.73
CA ARG A 108 36.54 -52.75 -16.10
C ARG A 108 37.02 -51.38 -16.58
N ASN A 109 37.49 -50.52 -15.68
CA ASN A 109 37.97 -49.18 -15.96
C ASN A 109 39.43 -48.97 -15.54
N GLU A 110 40.19 -50.05 -15.30
CA GLU A 110 41.64 -49.98 -15.16
C GLU A 110 42.26 -49.30 -16.40
N GLY A 111 43.13 -48.32 -16.18
CA GLY A 111 43.74 -47.50 -17.23
C GLY A 111 42.96 -46.25 -17.67
N LYS A 112 41.74 -46.00 -17.18
CA LYS A 112 40.94 -44.80 -17.50
C LYS A 112 41.03 -43.66 -16.47
N ASP A 113 41.87 -43.84 -15.46
CA ASP A 113 42.06 -42.93 -14.33
C ASP A 113 40.76 -42.35 -13.74
N VAL A 114 39.84 -43.25 -13.39
CA VAL A 114 38.58 -42.89 -12.72
C VAL A 114 38.85 -42.67 -11.23
N ALA A 115 38.55 -41.46 -10.74
CA ALA A 115 38.74 -41.11 -9.34
C ALA A 115 37.50 -41.37 -8.47
N LEU A 116 36.31 -41.39 -9.08
CA LEU A 116 35.02 -41.49 -8.38
C LEU A 116 34.08 -42.45 -9.10
N PHE A 117 33.54 -43.42 -8.36
CA PHE A 117 32.51 -44.35 -8.81
C PHE A 117 31.22 -44.12 -8.02
N PHE A 118 30.10 -43.98 -8.71
CA PHE A 118 28.79 -43.73 -8.12
C PHE A 118 27.70 -44.53 -8.85
N GLY A 119 26.53 -44.68 -8.23
CA GLY A 119 25.44 -45.48 -8.78
C GLY A 119 24.08 -45.05 -8.27
N ILE A 120 23.09 -45.93 -8.44
CA ILE A 120 21.70 -45.65 -8.06
C ILE A 120 21.59 -45.67 -6.54
N TYR A 121 20.92 -44.66 -5.97
CA TYR A 121 20.51 -44.68 -4.58
C TYR A 121 18.99 -44.83 -4.50
N ALA A 122 18.54 -45.75 -3.65
CA ALA A 122 17.15 -46.12 -3.49
C ALA A 122 16.70 -45.83 -2.06
N CYS A 123 15.64 -45.04 -1.91
CA CYS A 123 15.08 -44.77 -0.59
C CYS A 123 14.27 -45.98 -0.12
N PHE A 124 14.53 -46.45 1.09
CA PHE A 124 13.85 -47.62 1.64
C PHE A 124 13.23 -47.35 3.02
N GLN A 125 12.24 -48.17 3.37
CA GLN A 125 11.68 -48.29 4.70
C GLN A 125 11.58 -49.76 5.10
N ARG A 126 11.53 -50.05 6.40
CA ARG A 126 11.22 -51.40 6.89
C ARG A 126 9.74 -51.52 7.19
N LYS A 127 9.07 -52.47 6.55
CA LYS A 127 7.68 -52.83 6.82
C LYS A 127 7.61 -54.32 7.15
N GLN A 128 7.18 -54.65 8.37
CA GLN A 128 7.16 -56.03 8.88
C GLN A 128 8.51 -56.77 8.73
N GLY A 129 9.62 -56.07 9.00
CA GLY A 129 10.97 -56.65 8.91
C GLY A 129 11.55 -56.81 7.50
N LYS A 130 10.82 -56.47 6.43
CA LYS A 130 11.33 -56.50 5.04
C LYS A 130 11.70 -55.11 4.53
N ILE A 131 12.72 -55.04 3.67
CA ILE A 131 13.10 -53.83 2.94
C ILE A 131 12.04 -53.57 1.87
N GLU A 132 11.42 -52.40 1.93
CA GLU A 132 10.50 -51.88 0.91
C GLU A 132 11.13 -50.63 0.29
N VAL A 133 11.46 -50.69 -1.00
CA VAL A 133 11.97 -49.54 -1.75
C VAL A 133 10.80 -48.61 -2.07
N VAL A 134 10.85 -47.40 -1.51
CA VAL A 134 9.80 -46.39 -1.62
C VAL A 134 9.97 -45.54 -2.87
N SER A 135 11.21 -45.25 -3.24
CA SER A 135 11.53 -44.49 -4.45
C SER A 135 12.94 -44.79 -4.93
N ARG A 136 13.11 -44.84 -6.25
CA ARG A 136 14.42 -44.87 -6.89
C ARG A 136 14.67 -43.52 -7.55
N ILE A 137 15.91 -43.05 -7.46
CA ILE A 137 16.32 -41.86 -8.18
C ILE A 137 17.28 -42.33 -9.28
N GLU A 138 16.71 -42.58 -10.46
CA GLU A 138 17.38 -43.08 -11.66
C GLU A 138 17.57 -41.91 -12.64
N ASN A 139 18.80 -41.48 -12.86
CA ASN A 139 19.12 -40.39 -13.79
C ASN A 139 19.90 -40.83 -15.03
N PHE A 140 20.40 -42.05 -15.02
CA PHE A 140 21.10 -42.69 -16.12
C PHE A 140 20.56 -44.12 -16.24
N SER A 141 20.62 -44.69 -17.45
CA SER A 141 19.99 -45.98 -17.77
C SER A 141 21.00 -47.04 -18.24
N LYS A 142 22.29 -46.80 -18.02
CA LYS A 142 23.40 -47.70 -18.33
C LYS A 142 24.71 -47.23 -17.70
N ASP A 143 25.62 -48.18 -17.46
CA ASP A 143 27.00 -47.93 -17.09
C ASP A 143 27.64 -46.88 -18.01
N THR A 144 28.17 -45.79 -17.43
CA THR A 144 28.65 -44.64 -18.20
C THR A 144 29.94 -44.07 -17.63
N PHE A 145 30.95 -43.92 -18.49
CA PHE A 145 32.20 -43.21 -18.19
C PHE A 145 32.05 -41.73 -18.54
N PHE A 146 32.47 -40.85 -17.63
CA PHE A 146 32.46 -39.41 -17.83
C PHE A 146 33.88 -38.86 -17.73
N PRO A 147 34.41 -38.25 -18.82
CA PRO A 147 35.60 -37.41 -18.73
C PRO A 147 35.40 -36.26 -17.72
N ALA A 148 36.48 -35.71 -17.15
CA ALA A 148 36.41 -34.63 -16.17
C ALA A 148 35.51 -33.45 -16.60
N GLU A 149 35.67 -32.96 -17.84
CA GLU A 149 34.87 -31.84 -18.38
C GLU A 149 33.36 -32.16 -18.47
N GLU A 150 33.01 -33.42 -18.77
CA GLU A 150 31.61 -33.85 -18.83
C GLU A 150 31.05 -34.17 -17.43
N SER A 151 31.89 -34.68 -16.53
CA SER A 151 31.51 -35.05 -15.16
C SER A 151 30.91 -33.86 -14.39
N VAL A 152 31.52 -32.68 -14.48
CA VAL A 152 31.02 -31.44 -13.85
C VAL A 152 29.71 -30.98 -14.47
N LYS A 153 29.58 -31.11 -15.79
CA LYS A 153 28.36 -30.74 -16.51
C LYS A 153 27.18 -31.66 -16.18
N ARG A 154 27.41 -32.95 -15.97
CA ARG A 154 26.37 -33.93 -15.62
C ARG A 154 25.89 -33.80 -14.18
N LEU A 155 26.79 -33.42 -13.27
CA LEU A 155 26.47 -32.92 -11.92
C LEU A 155 25.37 -31.84 -11.98
N TRP A 156 25.46 -30.95 -12.98
CA TRP A 156 24.53 -29.82 -13.18
C TRP A 156 23.19 -30.22 -13.80
N GLU A 157 23.21 -31.04 -14.87
CA GLU A 157 21.99 -31.45 -15.59
C GLU A 157 21.03 -32.27 -14.72
N ASN A 158 21.56 -32.95 -13.70
CA ASN A 158 20.83 -33.86 -12.83
C ASN A 158 20.80 -33.37 -11.37
N PHE A 159 20.55 -32.07 -11.16
CA PHE A 159 20.45 -31.43 -9.82
C PHE A 159 19.46 -32.12 -8.84
N TYR A 160 18.65 -33.06 -9.32
CA TYR A 160 17.75 -33.91 -8.52
C TYR A 160 18.22 -35.37 -8.36
N GLY A 161 19.43 -35.75 -8.79
CA GLY A 161 20.02 -37.05 -8.43
C GLY A 161 21.49 -37.26 -8.83
N ASN A 162 22.34 -36.92 -7.85
CA ASN A 162 23.72 -37.36 -7.61
C ASN A 162 24.82 -37.06 -8.63
N PRO A 163 26.02 -36.65 -8.16
CA PRO A 163 26.63 -36.92 -6.84
C PRO A 163 26.52 -35.76 -5.82
N ASN A 164 25.49 -35.77 -4.97
CA ASN A 164 25.28 -34.90 -3.81
C ASN A 164 24.97 -35.73 -2.54
N CYS A 165 25.31 -37.02 -2.54
CA CYS A 165 25.21 -37.90 -1.39
C CYS A 165 26.50 -38.72 -1.33
N SER A 166 27.40 -38.38 -0.41
CA SER A 166 28.67 -39.09 -0.23
C SER A 166 28.51 -40.55 0.20
N ALA A 167 27.32 -40.95 0.68
CA ALA A 167 27.05 -42.31 1.10
C ALA A 167 27.16 -43.30 -0.07
N ALA A 168 27.96 -44.34 0.12
CA ALA A 168 28.28 -45.40 -0.84
C ALA A 168 28.85 -44.94 -2.20
N ILE A 169 29.36 -43.70 -2.31
CA ILE A 169 30.27 -43.31 -3.39
C ILE A 169 31.66 -43.85 -3.08
N VAL A 170 32.34 -44.40 -4.08
CA VAL A 170 33.68 -44.98 -3.93
C VAL A 170 34.72 -44.06 -4.56
N TYR A 171 35.67 -43.63 -3.74
CA TYR A 171 36.74 -42.71 -4.11
C TYR A 171 38.07 -43.46 -4.15
N LYS A 172 38.93 -43.10 -5.11
CA LYS A 172 40.36 -43.48 -5.06
C LYS A 172 41.00 -42.83 -3.83
N LYS A 173 41.68 -43.59 -2.97
CA LYS A 173 42.14 -43.08 -1.67
C LYS A 173 43.19 -41.97 -1.80
N SER A 174 44.08 -42.05 -2.79
CA SER A 174 45.13 -41.04 -3.06
C SER A 174 44.57 -39.65 -3.35
N LEU A 175 43.31 -39.56 -3.79
CA LEU A 175 42.61 -38.31 -4.08
C LEU A 175 42.56 -37.35 -2.88
N PHE A 176 42.43 -37.91 -1.68
CA PHE A 176 42.33 -37.11 -0.46
C PHE A 176 43.66 -36.45 -0.07
N ASP A 177 44.79 -37.03 -0.47
CA ASP A 177 46.11 -36.45 -0.26
C ASP A 177 46.43 -35.39 -1.33
N GLU A 178 45.91 -35.56 -2.55
CA GLU A 178 46.10 -34.64 -3.69
C GLU A 178 45.17 -33.41 -3.65
N ILE A 179 43.90 -33.58 -3.29
CA ILE A 179 42.85 -32.54 -3.35
C ILE A 179 42.52 -31.97 -1.96
N GLY A 180 42.90 -32.68 -0.90
CA GLY A 180 42.50 -32.38 0.47
C GLY A 180 41.12 -32.94 0.82
N TYR A 181 40.87 -33.08 2.11
CA TYR A 181 39.69 -33.73 2.69
C TYR A 181 38.37 -32.93 2.52
N PHE A 182 37.24 -33.47 3.00
CA PHE A 182 35.97 -32.74 3.02
C PHE A 182 36.10 -31.49 3.90
N ASN A 183 35.59 -30.34 3.46
CA ASN A 183 35.75 -29.08 4.19
C ASN A 183 34.71 -28.97 5.34
N PRO A 184 35.13 -28.96 6.62
CA PRO A 184 34.20 -28.89 7.75
C PRO A 184 33.41 -27.58 7.82
N ASP A 185 33.96 -26.48 7.30
CA ASP A 185 33.33 -25.16 7.32
C ASP A 185 32.12 -25.08 6.38
N LYS A 186 32.00 -26.02 5.44
CA LYS A 186 30.86 -26.11 4.51
C LYS A 186 29.68 -26.90 5.09
N GLY A 187 29.75 -27.39 6.33
CA GLY A 187 28.60 -27.97 7.02
C GLY A 187 27.98 -29.17 6.29
N VAL A 188 26.68 -29.11 6.01
CA VAL A 188 25.95 -30.20 5.33
C VAL A 188 26.23 -30.24 3.82
N GLU A 189 26.82 -29.19 3.25
CA GLU A 189 27.18 -29.07 1.85
C GLU A 189 28.64 -29.47 1.56
N ALA A 190 29.34 -30.06 2.54
CA ALA A 190 30.74 -30.44 2.41
C ALA A 190 31.00 -31.52 1.34
N ASP A 191 30.01 -32.39 1.09
CA ASP A 191 30.07 -33.39 0.03
C ASP A 191 30.09 -32.76 -1.36
N GLN A 192 29.21 -31.79 -1.60
CA GLN A 192 29.14 -31.03 -2.85
C GLN A 192 30.43 -30.27 -3.13
N ASP A 193 30.99 -29.60 -2.12
CA ASP A 193 32.29 -28.92 -2.23
C ASP A 193 33.39 -29.90 -2.68
N PHE A 194 33.49 -31.06 -2.02
CA PHE A 194 34.49 -32.06 -2.35
C PHE A 194 34.28 -32.63 -3.75
N HIS A 195 33.06 -32.99 -4.12
CA HIS A 195 32.76 -33.53 -5.45
C HIS A 195 33.07 -32.53 -6.57
N ILE A 196 32.79 -31.24 -6.39
CA ILE A 196 33.17 -30.21 -7.37
C ILE A 196 34.70 -30.12 -7.50
N ARG A 197 35.43 -30.12 -6.38
CA ARG A 197 36.91 -30.10 -6.40
C ARG A 197 37.50 -31.31 -7.13
N VAL A 198 36.90 -32.49 -6.95
CA VAL A 198 37.28 -33.75 -7.62
C VAL A 198 36.93 -33.74 -9.11
N LEU A 199 35.67 -33.51 -9.45
CA LEU A 199 35.16 -33.71 -10.80
C LEU A 199 35.67 -32.66 -11.79
N ASN A 200 36.12 -31.50 -11.29
CA ASN A 200 36.85 -30.51 -12.08
C ASN A 200 38.19 -31.01 -12.63
N ARG A 201 38.75 -32.11 -12.10
CA ARG A 201 40.11 -32.56 -12.40
C ARG A 201 40.19 -34.02 -12.84
N TYR A 202 39.26 -34.86 -12.40
CA TYR A 202 39.35 -36.30 -12.60
C TYR A 202 38.08 -36.90 -13.21
N ASN A 203 38.23 -38.05 -13.86
CA ASN A 203 37.14 -38.78 -14.49
C ASN A 203 36.25 -39.46 -13.46
N SER A 204 34.96 -39.64 -13.81
CA SER A 204 33.99 -40.35 -12.98
C SER A 204 33.29 -41.47 -13.76
N TYR A 205 32.72 -42.41 -13.02
CA TYR A 205 32.01 -43.55 -13.61
C TYR A 205 30.70 -43.83 -12.88
N PHE A 206 29.61 -43.86 -13.64
CA PHE A 206 28.30 -44.28 -13.17
C PHE A 206 28.11 -45.78 -13.37
N ILE A 207 27.67 -46.46 -12.32
CA ILE A 207 27.30 -47.86 -12.26
C ILE A 207 25.77 -47.94 -12.26
N ASP A 208 25.20 -48.61 -13.25
CA ASP A 208 23.75 -48.79 -13.41
C ASP A 208 23.22 -49.91 -12.51
N GLN A 209 23.55 -49.80 -11.22
CA GLN A 209 23.08 -50.67 -10.16
C GLN A 209 22.84 -49.85 -8.90
N GLU A 210 21.98 -50.37 -8.02
CA GLU A 210 21.81 -49.83 -6.68
C GLU A 210 23.13 -49.99 -5.92
N LEU A 211 23.65 -48.88 -5.37
CA LEU A 211 24.82 -48.87 -4.51
C LEU A 211 24.49 -48.43 -3.08
N LEU A 212 23.32 -47.82 -2.87
CA LEU A 212 22.89 -47.35 -1.56
C LEU A 212 21.40 -47.60 -1.37
N TYR A 213 21.05 -48.15 -0.20
CA TYR A 213 19.71 -48.05 0.33
C TYR A 213 19.70 -46.97 1.42
N TYR A 214 19.09 -45.83 1.09
CA TYR A 214 19.00 -44.66 1.96
C TYR A 214 17.74 -44.75 2.83
N ARG A 215 17.88 -44.71 4.15
CA ARG A 215 16.77 -44.98 5.07
C ARG A 215 15.85 -43.78 5.19
N ARG A 216 14.56 -44.00 5.00
CA ARG A 216 13.52 -43.03 5.34
C ARG A 216 13.17 -43.12 6.82
N HIS A 217 13.51 -42.11 7.62
CA HIS A 217 13.12 -42.06 9.04
C HIS A 217 11.71 -41.46 9.20
N GLU A 218 10.93 -41.90 10.19
CA GLU A 218 9.58 -41.36 10.49
C GLU A 218 9.62 -39.86 10.85
N PHE A 219 10.71 -39.39 11.46
CA PHE A 219 10.99 -37.97 11.72
C PHE A 219 11.89 -37.30 10.67
N GLN A 220 12.30 -38.03 9.62
CA GLN A 220 12.78 -37.46 8.35
C GLN A 220 11.73 -37.64 7.25
N GLY A 221 10.46 -37.54 7.64
CA GLY A 221 9.52 -36.92 6.74
C GLY A 221 10.08 -35.56 6.33
N TYR A 222 10.70 -35.50 5.15
CA TYR A 222 10.27 -34.55 4.14
C TYR A 222 8.76 -34.77 3.91
N ASP A 223 7.98 -34.49 4.95
CA ASP A 223 6.56 -34.35 4.86
C ASP A 223 6.43 -33.02 4.15
N PHE A 224 5.93 -33.06 2.91
CA PHE A 224 5.51 -31.88 2.17
C PHE A 224 4.43 -31.07 2.93
N LYS A 225 4.16 -31.39 4.20
CA LYS A 225 3.26 -30.73 5.14
C LYS A 225 3.94 -30.06 6.35
N GLN A 226 5.25 -30.15 6.58
CA GLN A 226 5.94 -29.28 7.56
C GLN A 226 6.69 -28.14 6.87
N GLU A 227 5.96 -27.05 6.60
CA GLU A 227 6.44 -25.73 6.19
C GLU A 227 7.19 -24.98 7.32
N THR A 228 8.16 -25.59 7.99
CA THR A 228 8.94 -24.90 9.05
C THR A 228 10.44 -25.21 9.08
N GLU A 229 11.04 -25.59 7.94
CA GLU A 229 12.39 -25.09 7.68
C GLU A 229 12.21 -23.65 7.16
N SER A 230 12.77 -22.66 7.86
CA SER A 230 12.70 -21.26 7.39
C SER A 230 13.16 -21.22 5.93
N ALA A 231 12.34 -20.66 5.04
CA ALA A 231 12.67 -20.40 3.63
C ALA A 231 14.08 -19.80 3.44
N GLU A 232 14.52 -19.05 4.43
CA GLU A 232 15.83 -18.45 4.53
C GLU A 232 16.95 -19.50 4.64
N THR A 233 16.74 -20.58 5.40
CA THR A 233 17.70 -21.67 5.56
C THR A 233 17.93 -22.41 4.24
N SER A 234 16.86 -22.85 3.56
CA SER A 234 16.99 -23.56 2.27
C SER A 234 17.59 -22.67 1.18
N LEU A 235 17.29 -21.37 1.18
CA LEU A 235 17.91 -20.41 0.26
C LEU A 235 19.37 -20.10 0.63
N LYS A 236 19.71 -20.01 1.91
CA LYS A 236 21.11 -19.90 2.38
C LYS A 236 21.93 -21.12 1.95
N ARG A 237 21.39 -22.34 2.08
CA ARG A 237 22.03 -23.56 1.55
C ARG A 237 22.31 -23.45 0.06
N LEU A 238 21.32 -22.96 -0.69
CA LEU A 238 21.41 -22.81 -2.14
C LEU A 238 22.39 -21.69 -2.57
N LEU A 239 22.43 -20.58 -1.84
CA LEU A 239 23.40 -19.49 -2.04
C LEU A 239 24.83 -19.94 -1.65
N ASN A 240 24.96 -20.77 -0.61
CA ASN A 240 26.23 -21.39 -0.24
C ASN A 240 26.70 -22.37 -1.31
N ALA A 241 25.81 -23.18 -1.89
CA ALA A 241 26.16 -24.03 -3.03
C ALA A 241 26.65 -23.21 -4.24
N VAL A 242 26.03 -22.05 -4.51
CA VAL A 242 26.48 -21.12 -5.56
C VAL A 242 27.83 -20.49 -5.24
N SER A 243 28.08 -20.11 -3.98
CA SER A 243 29.35 -19.50 -3.58
C SER A 243 30.49 -20.51 -3.67
N ILE A 244 30.29 -21.74 -3.17
CA ILE A 244 31.21 -22.87 -3.33
C ILE A 244 31.53 -23.11 -4.81
N GLN A 245 30.52 -23.03 -5.68
CA GLN A 245 30.70 -23.21 -7.12
C GLN A 245 31.44 -22.05 -7.78
N LYS A 246 31.17 -20.80 -7.38
CA LYS A 246 31.91 -19.63 -7.87
C LYS A 246 33.38 -19.64 -7.45
N GLU A 247 33.67 -20.14 -6.25
CA GLU A 247 35.03 -20.31 -5.72
C GLU A 247 35.81 -21.37 -6.50
N ASN A 248 35.15 -22.45 -6.91
CA ASN A 248 35.82 -23.65 -7.43
C ASN A 248 35.72 -23.86 -8.96
N LEU A 249 34.77 -23.24 -9.67
CA LEU A 249 34.60 -23.40 -11.13
C LEU A 249 35.47 -22.40 -11.91
N LYS A 250 36.27 -22.92 -12.87
CA LYS A 250 37.12 -22.12 -13.75
C LYS A 250 36.43 -21.62 -15.02
N ASP A 251 35.34 -22.26 -15.45
CA ASP A 251 34.62 -21.92 -16.69
C ASP A 251 33.47 -20.92 -16.42
N PRO A 252 33.53 -19.68 -16.98
CA PRO A 252 32.49 -18.67 -16.85
C PRO A 252 31.11 -19.09 -17.39
N GLU A 253 31.04 -20.01 -18.37
CA GLU A 253 29.77 -20.52 -18.89
C GLU A 253 29.09 -21.41 -17.84
N LEU A 254 29.83 -22.31 -17.19
CA LEU A 254 29.32 -23.15 -16.10
C LEU A 254 28.84 -22.32 -14.90
N VAL A 255 29.55 -21.23 -14.56
CA VAL A 255 29.10 -20.28 -13.54
C VAL A 255 27.75 -19.64 -13.91
N LYS A 256 27.47 -19.34 -15.19
CA LYS A 256 26.17 -18.81 -15.63
C LYS A 256 25.04 -19.83 -15.49
N TYR A 257 25.32 -21.11 -15.77
CA TYR A 257 24.34 -22.18 -15.58
C TYR A 257 23.96 -22.31 -14.10
N THR A 258 24.95 -22.19 -13.18
CA THR A 258 24.74 -22.16 -11.73
C THR A 258 23.69 -21.13 -11.28
N TYR A 259 23.80 -19.90 -11.75
CA TYR A 259 22.79 -18.86 -11.46
C TYR A 259 21.40 -19.22 -12.02
N CYS A 260 21.31 -19.91 -13.16
CA CYS A 260 20.04 -20.29 -13.78
C CYS A 260 19.26 -21.33 -12.97
N GLY A 261 19.94 -22.33 -12.40
CA GLY A 261 19.29 -23.34 -11.53
C GLY A 261 18.75 -22.72 -10.24
N VAL A 262 19.50 -21.77 -9.68
CA VAL A 262 19.10 -21.02 -8.49
C VAL A 262 17.92 -20.11 -8.74
N LEU A 263 17.92 -19.38 -9.85
CA LEU A 263 16.76 -18.59 -10.28
C LEU A 263 15.54 -19.48 -10.51
N LEU A 264 15.69 -20.65 -11.15
CA LEU A 264 14.60 -21.59 -11.37
C LEU A 264 14.02 -22.15 -10.07
N TYR A 265 14.87 -22.45 -9.07
CA TYR A 265 14.44 -22.93 -7.77
C TYR A 265 13.78 -21.80 -6.96
N ALA A 266 14.36 -20.61 -6.95
CA ALA A 266 13.78 -19.42 -6.35
C ALA A 266 12.42 -19.06 -6.99
N LEU A 267 12.28 -19.19 -8.31
CA LEU A 267 11.02 -18.99 -9.03
C LEU A 267 9.99 -20.08 -8.74
N LYS A 268 10.40 -21.36 -8.72
CA LYS A 268 9.51 -22.48 -8.35
C LYS A 268 9.00 -22.33 -6.92
N PHE A 269 9.83 -21.81 -6.02
CA PHE A 269 9.52 -21.55 -4.62
C PHE A 269 8.65 -20.29 -4.44
N LEU A 270 8.97 -19.18 -5.11
CA LEU A 270 8.12 -17.97 -5.16
C LEU A 270 6.68 -18.26 -5.62
N LEU A 271 6.51 -19.26 -6.50
CA LEU A 271 5.20 -19.72 -6.99
C LEU A 271 4.42 -20.58 -5.99
N THR A 272 5.05 -21.07 -4.92
CA THR A 272 4.43 -21.90 -3.87
C THR A 272 4.25 -21.17 -2.54
N LEU A 273 4.82 -19.97 -2.37
CA LEU A 273 4.74 -19.19 -1.14
C LEU A 273 3.44 -18.41 -0.99
N HIS A 274 3.04 -18.20 0.26
CA HIS A 274 2.16 -17.08 0.62
C HIS A 274 2.91 -15.75 0.44
N PHE A 275 2.19 -14.71 0.01
CA PHE A 275 2.73 -13.40 -0.39
C PHE A 275 3.72 -12.77 0.62
N SER A 276 3.49 -12.94 1.93
CA SER A 276 4.35 -12.41 2.99
C SER A 276 5.75 -13.06 3.05
N GLN A 277 5.87 -14.33 2.66
CA GLN A 277 7.15 -15.04 2.63
C GLN A 277 7.95 -14.71 1.36
N ALA A 278 7.26 -14.46 0.23
CA ALA A 278 7.87 -14.01 -1.01
C ALA A 278 8.56 -12.64 -0.85
N LEU A 279 8.01 -11.77 0.01
CA LEU A 279 8.54 -10.43 0.28
C LEU A 279 9.87 -10.42 1.03
N ARG A 280 10.13 -11.41 1.89
CA ARG A 280 11.42 -11.54 2.59
C ARG A 280 12.57 -11.87 1.62
N LEU A 281 12.27 -12.51 0.49
CA LEU A 281 13.26 -12.85 -0.54
C LEU A 281 13.79 -11.62 -1.28
N PHE A 282 12.98 -10.55 -1.42
CA PHE A 282 13.42 -9.30 -2.03
C PHE A 282 14.45 -8.52 -1.19
N LYS A 283 14.56 -8.83 0.12
CA LYS A 283 15.54 -8.22 1.03
C LYS A 283 16.92 -8.91 0.98
N ILE A 284 17.06 -10.02 0.26
CA ILE A 284 18.30 -10.81 0.22
C ILE A 284 19.24 -10.24 -0.88
N PRO A 285 20.43 -9.73 -0.52
CA PRO A 285 21.34 -9.11 -1.48
C PRO A 285 21.78 -10.08 -2.59
N GLY A 286 21.73 -9.62 -3.85
CA GLY A 286 22.36 -10.31 -5.00
C GLY A 286 21.45 -11.11 -5.93
N ILE A 287 20.26 -11.53 -5.48
CA ILE A 287 19.33 -12.39 -6.27
C ILE A 287 18.76 -11.65 -7.49
N PHE A 288 18.31 -10.41 -7.30
CA PHE A 288 17.72 -9.58 -8.36
C PHE A 288 18.60 -8.37 -8.70
N ASN A 289 19.89 -8.58 -8.92
CA ASN A 289 20.77 -7.45 -9.30
C ASN A 289 20.54 -6.99 -10.76
N ARG A 290 20.98 -5.76 -11.07
CA ARG A 290 20.82 -5.11 -12.39
C ARG A 290 21.35 -5.96 -13.55
N LYS A 291 22.46 -6.69 -13.38
CA LYS A 291 23.08 -7.56 -14.40
C LYS A 291 22.27 -8.84 -14.66
N THR A 292 21.65 -9.40 -13.63
CA THR A 292 20.81 -10.60 -13.74
C THR A 292 19.54 -10.32 -14.54
N LEU A 293 18.90 -9.17 -14.29
CA LEU A 293 17.66 -8.79 -14.98
C LEU A 293 17.89 -8.29 -16.43
N THR A 294 19.04 -7.69 -16.73
CA THR A 294 19.39 -7.28 -18.11
C THR A 294 19.66 -8.46 -19.03
N ASN A 295 20.24 -9.55 -18.53
CA ASN A 295 20.52 -10.74 -19.34
C ASN A 295 19.32 -11.71 -19.43
N PHE A 296 18.27 -11.46 -18.67
CA PHE A 296 17.06 -12.29 -18.56
C PHE A 296 16.33 -12.60 -19.88
N PRO A 297 16.24 -11.70 -20.88
CA PRO A 297 15.60 -12.00 -22.17
C PRO A 297 16.30 -13.12 -22.96
N ARG A 298 17.64 -13.20 -22.91
CA ARG A 298 18.41 -14.30 -23.50
C ARG A 298 18.17 -15.61 -22.75
N PHE A 299 18.10 -15.56 -21.42
CA PHE A 299 17.82 -16.73 -20.56
C PHE A 299 16.40 -17.27 -20.76
N PHE A 300 15.41 -16.39 -20.95
CA PHE A 300 14.03 -16.76 -21.26
C PHE A 300 13.89 -17.52 -22.58
N TRP A 301 14.64 -17.13 -23.62
CA TRP A 301 14.66 -17.88 -24.89
C TRP A 301 15.18 -19.31 -24.70
N MET A 302 16.16 -19.49 -23.82
CA MET A 302 16.67 -20.82 -23.46
C MET A 302 15.60 -21.65 -22.72
N LEU A 303 14.82 -21.05 -21.82
CA LEU A 303 13.72 -21.66 -21.05
C LEU A 303 12.52 -22.11 -21.90
N VAL A 304 12.20 -21.39 -22.97
CA VAL A 304 11.08 -21.70 -23.86
C VAL A 304 11.47 -22.72 -24.94
N SER A 305 12.77 -22.94 -25.15
CA SER A 305 13.26 -23.95 -26.10
C SER A 305 12.85 -25.36 -25.66
N ARG A 306 12.29 -26.15 -26.61
CA ARG A 306 11.76 -27.50 -26.35
C ARG A 306 12.78 -28.53 -25.82
N LYS A 307 14.07 -28.16 -25.78
CA LYS A 307 15.18 -29.08 -25.57
C LYS A 307 15.31 -29.58 -24.12
N TYR A 308 14.70 -28.89 -23.15
CA TYR A 308 15.00 -29.08 -21.73
C TYR A 308 13.82 -29.52 -20.84
N PHE A 309 12.63 -29.82 -21.40
CA PHE A 309 11.47 -30.22 -20.58
C PHE A 309 10.68 -31.41 -21.15
N ASN A 310 10.33 -32.36 -20.26
CA ASN A 310 9.49 -33.52 -20.56
C ASN A 310 8.02 -33.12 -20.88
N LYS A 311 7.35 -33.84 -21.79
CA LYS A 311 5.99 -33.55 -22.29
C LYS A 311 4.92 -33.50 -21.20
N SER A 312 5.02 -34.28 -20.13
CA SER A 312 4.02 -34.28 -19.03
C SER A 312 4.09 -33.02 -18.16
N PHE A 313 5.28 -32.46 -17.99
CA PHE A 313 5.53 -31.22 -17.24
C PHE A 313 4.98 -29.98 -17.98
N ILE A 314 5.02 -30.00 -19.31
CA ILE A 314 4.57 -28.91 -20.20
C ILE A 314 3.03 -28.71 -20.17
N LEU A 315 2.26 -29.78 -19.95
CA LEU A 315 0.79 -29.75 -19.99
C LEU A 315 0.14 -29.14 -18.73
N LYS A 316 0.72 -29.36 -17.53
CA LYS A 316 0.24 -28.74 -16.27
C LYS A 316 0.51 -27.22 -16.19
N PHE A 317 1.46 -26.70 -16.97
CA PHE A 317 1.97 -25.32 -16.85
C PHE A 317 1.33 -24.26 -17.77
N ARG A 318 0.31 -24.60 -18.57
CA ARG A 318 -0.18 -23.70 -19.63
C ARG A 318 -0.79 -22.38 -19.12
N LYS A 319 -1.52 -22.40 -18.00
CA LYS A 319 -2.03 -21.18 -17.31
C LYS A 319 -0.97 -20.46 -16.48
N THR A 320 -0.09 -21.23 -15.85
CA THR A 320 1.04 -20.72 -15.06
C THR A 320 2.02 -19.94 -15.92
N ARG A 321 2.24 -20.33 -17.19
CA ARG A 321 3.09 -19.60 -18.15
C ARG A 321 2.59 -18.19 -18.44
N ILE A 322 1.30 -17.99 -18.66
CA ILE A 322 0.73 -16.65 -18.93
C ILE A 322 0.81 -15.79 -17.67
N SER A 323 0.54 -16.39 -16.51
CA SER A 323 0.62 -15.69 -15.22
C SER A 323 2.05 -15.28 -14.87
N LEU A 324 3.01 -16.16 -15.15
CA LEU A 324 4.43 -15.89 -14.97
C LEU A 324 4.93 -14.84 -15.97
N LEU A 325 4.51 -14.91 -17.23
CA LEU A 325 4.83 -13.90 -18.24
C LEU A 325 4.33 -12.52 -17.82
N PHE A 326 3.09 -12.45 -17.34
CA PHE A 326 2.51 -11.22 -16.83
C PHE A 326 3.29 -10.70 -15.60
N PHE A 327 3.55 -11.56 -14.61
CA PHE A 327 4.31 -11.20 -13.41
C PHE A 327 5.69 -10.62 -13.78
N LEU A 328 6.45 -11.34 -14.62
CA LEU A 328 7.78 -10.92 -15.07
C LEU A 328 7.72 -9.61 -15.85
N PHE A 329 6.68 -9.44 -16.67
CA PHE A 329 6.46 -8.23 -17.44
C PHE A 329 6.18 -7.02 -16.54
N SER A 330 5.30 -7.17 -15.55
CA SER A 330 5.07 -6.13 -14.53
C SER A 330 6.34 -5.80 -13.74
N CYS A 331 7.18 -6.78 -13.40
CA CYS A 331 8.47 -6.50 -12.75
C CYS A 331 9.45 -5.72 -13.65
N LEU A 332 9.46 -5.99 -14.96
CA LEU A 332 10.29 -5.24 -15.92
C LEU A 332 9.83 -3.79 -16.06
N VAL A 333 8.52 -3.56 -16.10
CA VAL A 333 7.91 -2.22 -16.10
C VAL A 333 8.26 -1.45 -14.83
N LEU A 334 8.20 -2.11 -13.67
CA LEU A 334 8.42 -1.49 -12.36
C LEU A 334 9.91 -1.46 -11.93
N ARG A 335 10.85 -1.91 -12.78
CA ARG A 335 12.26 -2.09 -12.39
C ARG A 335 12.89 -0.82 -11.81
N SER A 336 12.62 0.35 -12.39
CA SER A 336 13.23 1.61 -11.92
C SER A 336 12.75 2.02 -10.53
N LEU A 337 11.50 1.69 -10.19
CA LEU A 337 10.95 1.89 -8.85
C LEU A 337 11.47 0.85 -7.87
N ILE A 338 11.48 -0.43 -8.27
CA ILE A 338 11.97 -1.55 -7.42
C ILE A 338 13.42 -1.30 -6.99
N PHE A 339 14.29 -0.92 -7.93
CA PHE A 339 15.73 -0.75 -7.70
C PHE A 339 16.16 0.66 -7.29
N SER A 340 15.22 1.57 -7.05
CA SER A 340 15.60 2.89 -6.56
C SER A 340 16.18 2.84 -5.14
N SER A 341 17.08 3.75 -4.81
CA SER A 341 17.64 3.88 -3.45
C SER A 341 16.80 4.76 -2.52
N TYR A 342 15.72 5.38 -3.02
CA TYR A 342 14.88 6.31 -2.26
C TYR A 342 13.88 5.56 -1.35
N GLU A 343 13.46 6.21 -0.26
CA GLU A 343 12.57 5.62 0.76
C GLU A 343 11.08 5.82 0.47
N GLY A 344 10.72 6.84 -0.33
CA GLY A 344 9.35 7.17 -0.71
C GLY A 344 9.15 7.31 -2.23
N ILE A 345 7.90 7.15 -2.68
CA ILE A 345 7.46 7.42 -4.05
C ILE A 345 6.44 8.55 -3.96
N GLY A 346 6.74 9.68 -4.60
CA GLY A 346 5.90 10.87 -4.66
C GLY A 346 5.35 11.06 -6.07
N HIS A 347 4.26 11.79 -6.18
CA HIS A 347 3.61 12.07 -7.46
C HIS A 347 3.53 13.58 -7.68
N ASN A 348 3.62 14.01 -8.94
CA ASN A 348 3.77 15.39 -9.33
C ASN A 348 2.51 16.29 -9.09
N TRP A 349 1.41 15.78 -8.48
CA TRP A 349 0.07 16.42 -8.54
C TRP A 349 -0.79 16.19 -7.28
N ASP A 350 -1.87 16.99 -7.16
CA ASP A 350 -2.78 17.23 -6.03
C ASP A 350 -3.34 16.02 -5.24
N TRP A 351 -3.17 14.79 -5.72
CA TRP A 351 -3.69 13.57 -5.06
C TRP A 351 -2.73 12.38 -5.15
N GLY A 352 -1.43 12.68 -5.10
CA GLY A 352 -0.36 11.71 -5.13
C GLY A 352 -0.41 10.64 -4.05
N PHE A 353 0.30 9.54 -4.28
CA PHE A 353 0.42 8.49 -3.28
C PHE A 353 1.21 9.02 -2.06
N PRO A 354 0.73 8.81 -0.83
CA PRO A 354 1.46 9.23 0.36
C PRO A 354 2.85 8.59 0.42
N ALA A 355 3.90 9.42 0.44
CA ALA A 355 5.26 8.92 0.31
C ALA A 355 5.75 8.17 1.56
N MET A 356 5.13 8.38 2.73
CA MET A 356 5.55 7.83 4.01
C MET A 356 4.39 7.35 4.88
N GLN A 357 4.70 6.47 5.84
CA GLN A 357 3.72 5.82 6.71
C GLN A 357 2.92 6.80 7.62
N PRO A 358 3.54 7.80 8.27
CA PRO A 358 2.78 8.76 9.10
C PRO A 358 1.71 9.51 8.31
N MET A 359 1.93 9.68 7.00
CA MET A 359 0.98 10.32 6.11
C MET A 359 -0.30 9.50 5.95
N PHE A 360 -0.18 8.17 5.87
CA PHE A 360 -1.34 7.26 5.85
C PHE A 360 -2.09 7.28 7.18
N GLU A 361 -1.36 7.21 8.29
CA GLU A 361 -1.94 7.27 9.64
C GLU A 361 -2.73 8.56 9.83
N ARG A 362 -2.17 9.68 9.39
CA ARG A 362 -2.85 10.97 9.46
C ARG A 362 -4.08 11.05 8.56
N ILE A 363 -4.00 10.57 7.31
CA ILE A 363 -5.15 10.52 6.42
C ILE A 363 -6.27 9.66 7.02
N ASN A 364 -5.92 8.57 7.71
CA ASN A 364 -6.88 7.70 8.39
C ASN A 364 -7.52 8.43 9.57
N GLU A 365 -6.74 9.05 10.46
CA GLU A 365 -7.24 9.85 11.57
C GLU A 365 -8.20 10.95 11.08
N LEU A 366 -7.81 11.68 10.03
CA LEU A 366 -8.66 12.73 9.44
C LEU A 366 -9.95 12.19 8.83
N SER A 367 -9.98 10.92 8.41
CA SER A 367 -11.15 10.28 7.81
C SER A 367 -12.20 9.83 8.84
N GLU A 368 -11.86 9.80 10.13
CA GLU A 368 -12.78 9.46 11.22
C GLU A 368 -13.72 10.62 11.61
N TYR A 369 -13.39 11.84 11.17
CA TYR A 369 -14.08 13.06 11.57
C TYR A 369 -14.68 13.78 10.36
N SER A 370 -15.91 14.28 10.52
CA SER A 370 -16.58 15.12 9.52
C SER A 370 -16.02 16.54 9.46
N TRP A 371 -15.15 16.92 10.40
CA TRP A 371 -14.50 18.23 10.44
C TRP A 371 -12.99 18.08 10.56
N ASN A 372 -12.26 18.94 9.89
CA ASN A 372 -10.81 18.99 9.89
C ASN A 372 -10.32 20.41 10.18
N GLY A 373 -9.30 20.57 11.03
CA GLY A 373 -8.73 21.87 11.39
C GLY A 373 -7.81 22.49 10.33
N PHE A 374 -7.49 21.78 9.25
CA PHE A 374 -6.69 22.31 8.13
C PHE A 374 -7.43 23.38 7.33
N GLY A 375 -6.71 24.38 6.82
CA GLY A 375 -7.30 25.51 6.07
C GLY A 375 -8.13 26.44 6.95
N LEU A 376 -7.69 26.63 8.21
CA LEU A 376 -8.42 27.28 9.32
C LEU A 376 -9.68 26.54 9.80
N GLY A 377 -9.98 25.36 9.25
CA GLY A 377 -11.17 24.58 9.58
C GLY A 377 -12.04 24.37 8.35
N LYS A 378 -12.44 23.13 8.07
CA LYS A 378 -13.42 22.84 7.02
C LYS A 378 -14.15 21.53 7.26
N GLU A 379 -15.35 21.45 6.73
CA GLU A 379 -16.09 20.20 6.63
C GLU A 379 -15.37 19.26 5.66
N LEU A 380 -15.14 18.02 6.08
CA LEU A 380 -14.50 17.02 5.24
C LEU A 380 -15.55 16.47 4.27
N ASN A 381 -15.46 16.85 3.00
CA ASN A 381 -16.17 16.13 1.94
C ASN A 381 -15.63 14.70 1.93
N LEU A 382 -16.46 13.70 2.27
CA LEU A 382 -16.11 12.27 2.42
C LEU A 382 -15.45 11.67 1.16
N GLN A 383 -14.19 11.99 0.92
CA GLN A 383 -13.34 11.37 -0.09
C GLN A 383 -12.29 10.44 0.54
N ALA A 384 -12.16 10.40 1.86
CA ALA A 384 -11.23 9.49 2.52
C ALA A 384 -11.96 8.18 2.88
N HIS A 385 -11.94 7.24 1.94
CA HIS A 385 -12.54 5.92 2.09
C HIS A 385 -11.70 5.05 3.03
N PHE A 386 -12.05 5.13 4.32
CA PHE A 386 -11.47 4.42 5.47
C PHE A 386 -10.88 3.03 5.14
N ALA A 387 -11.64 2.16 4.48
CA ALA A 387 -11.25 0.76 4.28
C ALA A 387 -9.99 0.54 3.43
N VAL A 388 -9.80 1.32 2.35
CA VAL A 388 -8.64 1.11 1.46
C VAL A 388 -7.40 1.80 2.00
N ASN A 389 -7.56 2.99 2.60
CA ASN A 389 -6.45 3.70 3.24
C ASN A 389 -5.90 2.89 4.42
N GLU A 390 -6.76 2.23 5.21
CA GLU A 390 -6.35 1.28 6.26
C GLU A 390 -5.53 0.11 5.68
N ILE A 391 -6.02 -0.56 4.62
CA ILE A 391 -5.27 -1.67 4.00
C ILE A 391 -3.88 -1.22 3.56
N ILE A 392 -3.78 -0.03 2.95
CA ILE A 392 -2.50 0.50 2.49
C ILE A 392 -1.62 0.90 3.67
N SER A 393 -2.16 1.58 4.68
CA SER A 393 -1.46 1.94 5.92
C SER A 393 -0.86 0.70 6.60
N TRP A 394 -1.66 -0.35 6.81
CA TRP A 394 -1.19 -1.60 7.40
C TRP A 394 -0.09 -2.25 6.55
N SER A 395 -0.26 -2.24 5.22
CA SER A 395 0.77 -2.78 4.33
C SER A 395 2.07 -1.97 4.36
N GLY A 396 1.97 -0.64 4.50
CA GLY A 396 3.09 0.28 4.65
C GLY A 396 3.84 0.06 5.96
N ALA A 397 3.14 -0.09 7.08
CA ALA A 397 3.72 -0.40 8.38
C ALA A 397 4.53 -1.71 8.37
N ILE A 398 4.07 -2.73 7.63
CA ILE A 398 4.71 -4.05 7.59
C ILE A 398 5.90 -4.09 6.61
N LEU A 399 5.77 -3.41 5.45
CA LEU A 399 6.68 -3.60 4.31
C LEU A 399 7.56 -2.38 4.00
N GLY A 400 7.24 -1.23 4.57
CA GLY A 400 7.75 0.08 4.17
C GLY A 400 6.92 0.69 3.03
N THR A 401 6.71 2.02 3.07
CA THR A 401 5.79 2.73 2.18
C THR A 401 6.12 2.54 0.70
N LYS A 402 7.39 2.64 0.30
CA LYS A 402 7.83 2.34 -1.07
C LYS A 402 7.32 0.98 -1.57
N TRP A 403 7.48 -0.06 -0.76
CA TRP A 403 7.09 -1.42 -1.16
C TRP A 403 5.58 -1.57 -1.17
N ALA A 404 4.84 -0.93 -0.26
CA ALA A 404 3.39 -0.87 -0.31
C ALA A 404 2.88 -0.25 -1.64
N VAL A 405 3.49 0.86 -2.10
CA VAL A 405 3.17 1.48 -3.40
C VAL A 405 3.43 0.51 -4.55
N VAL A 406 4.63 -0.07 -4.60
CA VAL A 406 5.04 -0.99 -5.68
C VAL A 406 4.12 -2.20 -5.73
N LEU A 407 3.74 -2.73 -4.57
CA LEU A 407 2.80 -3.83 -4.47
C LEU A 407 1.39 -3.44 -4.87
N LEU A 408 0.94 -2.23 -4.54
CA LEU A 408 -0.34 -1.73 -5.01
C LEU A 408 -0.32 -1.63 -6.54
N ILE A 409 0.75 -1.07 -7.13
CA ILE A 409 0.87 -1.00 -8.59
C ILE A 409 0.84 -2.37 -9.22
N PHE A 410 1.65 -3.29 -8.68
CA PHE A 410 1.67 -4.66 -9.15
C PHE A 410 0.28 -5.33 -9.02
N SER A 411 -0.42 -5.09 -7.93
CA SER A 411 -1.73 -5.69 -7.64
C SER A 411 -2.82 -5.16 -8.56
N THR A 412 -2.87 -3.86 -8.81
CA THR A 412 -3.87 -3.28 -9.73
C THR A 412 -3.64 -3.76 -11.16
N LEU A 413 -2.39 -3.82 -11.64
CA LEU A 413 -2.05 -4.42 -12.94
C LEU A 413 -2.54 -5.87 -13.00
N THR A 414 -2.24 -6.66 -11.95
CA THR A 414 -2.62 -8.08 -11.85
C THR A 414 -4.13 -8.27 -11.86
N ILE A 415 -4.87 -7.53 -11.04
CA ILE A 415 -6.32 -7.59 -10.96
C ILE A 415 -6.92 -7.17 -12.29
N SER A 416 -6.41 -6.10 -12.91
CA SER A 416 -6.86 -5.64 -14.24
C SER A 416 -6.70 -6.74 -15.28
N PHE A 417 -5.55 -7.42 -15.32
CA PHE A 417 -5.30 -8.50 -16.28
C PHE A 417 -6.18 -9.73 -16.04
N PHE A 418 -6.25 -10.22 -14.81
CA PHE A 418 -6.93 -11.49 -14.51
C PHE A 418 -8.44 -11.37 -14.35
N SER A 419 -8.96 -10.21 -13.95
CA SER A 419 -10.40 -10.00 -13.79
C SER A 419 -11.10 -9.71 -15.11
N PHE A 420 -10.40 -9.10 -16.07
CA PHE A 420 -10.99 -8.72 -17.35
C PHE A 420 -11.27 -9.93 -18.26
N LYS A 421 -10.38 -10.93 -18.26
CA LYS A 421 -10.57 -12.13 -19.09
C LYS A 421 -11.86 -12.91 -18.77
N PRO A 422 -12.23 -13.19 -17.50
CA PRO A 422 -13.54 -13.76 -17.14
C PRO A 422 -14.73 -12.90 -17.56
N LEU A 423 -14.59 -11.58 -17.55
CA LEU A 423 -15.61 -10.66 -18.04
C LEU A 423 -15.79 -10.83 -19.56
N LEU A 424 -14.69 -10.86 -20.32
CA LEU A 424 -14.71 -11.10 -21.76
C LEU A 424 -15.28 -12.48 -22.12
N ASP A 425 -14.92 -13.53 -21.37
CA ASP A 425 -15.48 -14.87 -21.55
C ASP A 425 -17.01 -14.85 -21.38
N PHE A 426 -17.51 -14.08 -20.42
CA PHE A 426 -18.94 -13.94 -20.16
C PHE A 426 -19.65 -13.14 -21.28
N LEU A 427 -19.13 -11.97 -21.64
CA LEU A 427 -19.74 -11.08 -22.64
C LEU A 427 -19.73 -11.68 -24.06
N SER A 428 -18.68 -12.39 -24.42
CA SER A 428 -18.59 -13.12 -25.70
C SER A 428 -19.39 -14.42 -25.71
N GLY A 429 -19.84 -14.91 -24.54
CA GLY A 429 -20.49 -16.20 -24.37
C GLY A 429 -19.55 -17.40 -24.60
N ARG A 430 -18.23 -17.21 -24.65
CA ARG A 430 -17.25 -18.25 -24.98
C ARG A 430 -15.98 -18.12 -24.16
N LYS A 431 -15.49 -19.23 -23.60
CA LYS A 431 -14.16 -19.26 -22.98
C LYS A 431 -13.08 -19.29 -24.06
N SER A 432 -12.20 -18.30 -24.06
CA SER A 432 -11.11 -18.21 -25.03
C SER A 432 -9.81 -17.76 -24.38
N ASP A 433 -8.70 -18.42 -24.71
CA ASP A 433 -7.35 -17.94 -24.34
C ASP A 433 -6.97 -16.67 -25.12
N LEU A 434 -7.66 -16.36 -26.23
CA LEU A 434 -7.42 -15.12 -26.97
C LEU A 434 -7.83 -13.89 -26.18
N HIS A 435 -8.69 -14.02 -25.17
CA HIS A 435 -9.09 -12.91 -24.31
C HIS A 435 -7.95 -12.38 -23.43
N TYR A 436 -6.84 -13.11 -23.29
CA TYR A 436 -5.66 -12.55 -22.63
C TYR A 436 -5.06 -11.38 -23.41
N LEU A 437 -5.17 -11.34 -24.76
CA LEU A 437 -4.70 -10.21 -25.58
C LEU A 437 -5.36 -8.87 -25.18
N PRO A 438 -6.70 -8.70 -25.29
CA PRO A 438 -7.35 -7.48 -24.82
C PRO A 438 -7.21 -7.25 -23.31
N SER A 439 -7.00 -8.29 -22.50
CA SER A 439 -6.73 -8.12 -21.06
C SER A 439 -5.35 -7.52 -20.80
N VAL A 440 -4.34 -7.78 -21.65
CA VAL A 440 -3.05 -7.05 -21.61
C VAL A 440 -3.28 -5.57 -21.91
N LEU A 441 -4.08 -5.24 -22.93
CA LEU A 441 -4.37 -3.83 -23.23
C LEU A 441 -5.05 -3.15 -22.04
N TYR A 442 -6.01 -3.79 -21.40
CA TYR A 442 -6.68 -3.23 -20.22
C TYR A 442 -5.67 -2.98 -19.07
N ALA A 443 -4.85 -3.99 -18.74
CA ALA A 443 -3.87 -3.90 -17.67
C ALA A 443 -2.72 -2.92 -17.94
N PHE A 444 -2.43 -2.58 -19.19
CA PHE A 444 -1.36 -1.64 -19.55
C PHE A 444 -1.89 -0.52 -20.45
N SER A 445 -3.14 -0.10 -20.26
CA SER A 445 -3.75 0.88 -21.15
C SER A 445 -3.05 2.24 -21.04
N PRO A 446 -3.08 3.07 -22.09
CA PRO A 446 -2.63 4.46 -22.03
C PRO A 446 -3.32 5.27 -20.92
N PHE A 447 -4.61 5.02 -20.70
CA PHE A 447 -5.39 5.61 -19.61
C PHE A 447 -4.80 5.25 -18.23
N LEU A 448 -4.57 3.95 -17.96
CA LEU A 448 -4.03 3.51 -16.68
C LEU A 448 -2.61 4.02 -16.44
N PHE A 449 -1.80 4.16 -17.49
CA PHE A 449 -0.47 4.77 -17.40
C PHE A 449 -0.56 6.23 -16.97
N ASN A 450 -1.43 7.01 -17.62
CA ASN A 450 -1.67 8.41 -17.26
C ASN A 450 -2.20 8.53 -15.82
N GLU A 451 -3.09 7.65 -15.38
CA GLU A 451 -3.60 7.69 -13.99
C GLU A 451 -2.54 7.30 -12.94
N ILE A 452 -1.58 6.45 -13.29
CA ILE A 452 -0.48 6.07 -12.39
C ILE A 452 0.60 7.16 -12.30
N ILE A 453 0.80 7.95 -13.36
CA ILE A 453 1.89 8.95 -13.46
C ILE A 453 1.43 10.39 -13.25
N GLY A 454 0.20 10.71 -13.65
CA GLY A 454 -0.40 12.05 -13.59
C GLY A 454 -1.81 12.09 -12.98
N GLY A 455 -2.31 10.98 -12.43
CA GLY A 455 -3.67 10.88 -11.88
C GLY A 455 -3.72 10.62 -10.38
N SER A 456 -4.94 10.36 -9.90
CA SER A 456 -5.18 10.14 -8.47
C SER A 456 -5.16 8.66 -8.15
N TRP A 457 -4.57 8.28 -7.00
CA TRP A 457 -4.38 6.86 -6.75
C TRP A 457 -5.66 6.05 -6.55
N TYR A 458 -6.70 6.73 -6.08
CA TYR A 458 -8.06 6.22 -5.97
C TYR A 458 -8.63 5.79 -7.32
N MET A 459 -8.34 6.54 -8.40
CA MET A 459 -8.92 6.34 -9.72
C MET A 459 -8.46 5.02 -10.35
N TRP A 460 -7.17 4.71 -10.27
CA TRP A 460 -6.65 3.49 -10.89
C TRP A 460 -6.86 2.24 -10.04
N VAL A 461 -7.05 2.36 -8.72
CA VAL A 461 -7.57 1.27 -7.88
C VAL A 461 -9.01 0.94 -8.29
N SER A 462 -9.89 1.93 -8.39
CA SER A 462 -11.24 1.72 -8.94
C SER A 462 -11.20 1.11 -10.34
N TYR A 463 -10.27 1.57 -11.19
CA TYR A 463 -10.09 1.03 -12.53
C TYR A 463 -9.84 -0.48 -12.47
N ALA A 464 -8.87 -0.92 -11.68
CA ALA A 464 -8.52 -2.33 -11.59
C ALA A 464 -9.68 -3.23 -11.13
N PHE A 465 -10.53 -2.74 -10.22
CA PHE A 465 -11.66 -3.51 -9.69
C PHE A 465 -12.96 -3.41 -10.51
N ALA A 466 -13.05 -2.47 -11.45
CA ALA A 466 -14.21 -2.31 -12.31
C ALA A 466 -14.70 -3.61 -12.99
N PRO A 467 -13.83 -4.46 -13.55
CA PRO A 467 -14.26 -5.68 -14.22
C PRO A 467 -14.79 -6.72 -13.22
N VAL A 468 -14.26 -6.73 -11.99
CA VAL A 468 -14.72 -7.61 -10.91
C VAL A 468 -16.12 -7.21 -10.49
N LEU A 469 -16.35 -5.91 -10.27
CA LEU A 469 -17.66 -5.36 -9.90
C LEU A 469 -18.68 -5.67 -11.00
N PHE A 470 -18.38 -5.27 -12.24
CA PHE A 470 -19.27 -5.42 -13.38
C PHE A 470 -19.65 -6.89 -13.64
N LEU A 471 -18.67 -7.80 -13.62
CA LEU A 471 -18.90 -9.23 -13.83
C LEU A 471 -19.77 -9.85 -12.73
N ASN A 472 -19.51 -9.50 -11.47
CA ASN A 472 -20.25 -10.06 -10.34
C ASN A 472 -21.67 -9.51 -10.27
N LEU A 473 -21.88 -8.23 -10.58
CA LEU A 473 -23.20 -7.63 -10.71
C LEU A 473 -24.04 -8.39 -11.74
N ILE A 474 -23.54 -8.54 -12.96
CA ILE A 474 -24.30 -9.21 -14.04
C ILE A 474 -24.55 -10.68 -13.69
N ARG A 475 -23.56 -11.38 -13.13
CA ARG A 475 -23.75 -12.77 -12.68
C ARG A 475 -24.75 -12.88 -11.54
N TYR A 476 -24.79 -11.94 -10.60
CA TYR A 476 -25.78 -11.94 -9.56
C TYR A 476 -27.18 -11.69 -10.12
N VAL A 477 -27.31 -10.68 -10.97
CA VAL A 477 -28.56 -10.32 -11.66
C VAL A 477 -29.10 -11.52 -12.43
N HIS A 478 -28.24 -12.28 -13.13
CA HIS A 478 -28.64 -13.43 -13.92
C HIS A 478 -28.85 -14.74 -13.11
N PHE A 479 -27.96 -15.05 -12.15
CA PHE A 479 -27.94 -16.36 -11.48
C PHE A 479 -28.47 -16.36 -10.04
N ARG A 480 -28.62 -15.21 -9.39
CA ARG A 480 -29.12 -15.07 -8.00
C ARG A 480 -28.39 -15.89 -6.95
N ARG A 481 -27.06 -15.98 -7.06
CA ARG A 481 -26.22 -16.69 -6.09
C ARG A 481 -25.50 -15.72 -5.17
N LEU A 482 -25.55 -15.99 -3.85
CA LEU A 482 -24.93 -15.13 -2.82
C LEU A 482 -23.47 -14.82 -3.12
N LYS A 483 -22.68 -15.80 -3.56
CA LYS A 483 -21.26 -15.59 -3.89
C LYS A 483 -21.00 -14.47 -4.89
N HIS A 484 -21.92 -14.24 -5.83
CA HIS A 484 -21.80 -13.15 -6.81
C HIS A 484 -22.22 -11.82 -6.21
N LEU A 485 -23.21 -11.80 -5.33
CA LEU A 485 -23.55 -10.61 -4.55
C LEU A 485 -22.41 -10.23 -3.61
N THR A 486 -21.82 -11.18 -2.89
CA THR A 486 -20.65 -10.95 -2.04
C THR A 486 -19.48 -10.41 -2.86
N GLY A 487 -19.20 -11.01 -4.02
CA GLY A 487 -18.16 -10.52 -4.93
C GLY A 487 -18.44 -9.12 -5.48
N TYR A 488 -19.71 -8.79 -5.73
CA TYR A 488 -20.14 -7.45 -6.13
C TYR A 488 -19.89 -6.45 -4.99
N LEU A 489 -20.44 -6.70 -3.79
CA LEU A 489 -20.29 -5.82 -2.64
C LEU A 489 -18.81 -5.59 -2.26
N LEU A 490 -17.98 -6.65 -2.28
CA LEU A 490 -16.54 -6.53 -2.02
C LEU A 490 -15.83 -5.67 -3.07
N ALA A 491 -16.13 -5.86 -4.36
CA ALA A 491 -15.54 -5.04 -5.40
C ALA A 491 -16.02 -3.58 -5.32
N THR A 492 -17.25 -3.35 -4.87
CA THR A 492 -17.79 -2.01 -4.66
C THR A 492 -17.05 -1.23 -3.60
N VAL A 493 -16.51 -1.86 -2.55
CA VAL A 493 -15.63 -1.19 -1.57
C VAL A 493 -14.42 -0.54 -2.26
N PHE A 494 -13.80 -1.25 -3.21
CA PHE A 494 -12.63 -0.75 -3.95
C PHE A 494 -12.98 0.19 -5.10
N VAL A 495 -14.20 0.13 -5.63
CA VAL A 495 -14.63 1.02 -6.71
C VAL A 495 -15.18 2.34 -6.16
N LEU A 496 -15.92 2.31 -5.04
CA LEU A 496 -16.49 3.48 -4.39
C LEU A 496 -15.45 4.48 -3.91
N ILE A 497 -14.18 4.07 -3.81
CA ILE A 497 -13.05 4.98 -3.54
C ILE A 497 -12.98 6.17 -4.51
N SER A 498 -13.58 6.02 -5.69
CA SER A 498 -13.92 7.10 -6.59
C SER A 498 -15.41 7.02 -6.92
N LEU A 499 -16.20 7.92 -6.32
CA LEU A 499 -17.63 8.03 -6.60
C LEU A 499 -17.91 8.24 -8.10
N GLN A 500 -17.03 8.98 -8.79
CA GLN A 500 -17.10 9.17 -10.24
C GLN A 500 -17.01 7.83 -10.99
N ASN A 501 -15.97 7.03 -10.74
CA ASN A 501 -15.80 5.73 -11.41
C ASN A 501 -16.94 4.77 -11.09
N PHE A 502 -17.40 4.74 -9.84
CA PHE A 502 -18.55 3.93 -9.44
C PHE A 502 -19.80 4.26 -10.28
N VAL A 503 -20.15 5.56 -10.39
CA VAL A 503 -21.30 6.01 -11.19
C VAL A 503 -21.15 5.63 -12.66
N VAL A 504 -19.96 5.76 -13.25
CA VAL A 504 -19.72 5.36 -14.64
C VAL A 504 -19.93 3.85 -14.84
N ILE A 505 -19.33 3.02 -13.99
CA ILE A 505 -19.37 1.56 -14.13
C ILE A 505 -20.81 1.04 -13.99
N GLU A 506 -21.55 1.52 -12.99
CA GLU A 506 -22.96 1.15 -12.78
C GLU A 506 -23.85 1.63 -13.94
N SER A 507 -23.60 2.83 -14.47
CA SER A 507 -24.33 3.33 -15.65
C SER A 507 -24.12 2.44 -16.88
N ILE A 508 -22.88 2.02 -17.14
CA ILE A 508 -22.57 1.08 -18.23
C ILE A 508 -23.26 -0.28 -17.98
N ALA A 509 -23.27 -0.76 -16.74
CA ALA A 509 -23.92 -2.03 -16.38
C ALA A 509 -25.43 -1.98 -16.57
N ALA A 510 -26.07 -0.87 -16.17
CA ALA A 510 -27.49 -0.63 -16.36
C ALA A 510 -27.87 -0.60 -17.85
N VAL A 511 -27.12 0.14 -18.67
CA VAL A 511 -27.35 0.20 -20.13
C VAL A 511 -27.17 -1.18 -20.78
N PHE A 512 -26.14 -1.94 -20.39
CA PHE A 512 -25.94 -3.31 -20.86
C PHE A 512 -27.13 -4.21 -20.51
N LEU A 513 -27.62 -4.16 -19.27
CA LEU A 513 -28.77 -4.96 -18.82
C LEU A 513 -30.05 -4.57 -19.57
N LEU A 514 -30.32 -3.26 -19.72
CA LEU A 514 -31.47 -2.74 -20.47
C LEU A 514 -31.45 -3.24 -21.92
N PHE A 515 -30.30 -3.14 -22.59
CA PHE A 515 -30.18 -3.58 -23.96
C PHE A 515 -30.31 -5.11 -24.12
N ASN A 516 -29.74 -5.86 -23.17
CA ASN A 516 -29.90 -7.31 -23.10
C ASN A 516 -31.38 -7.70 -22.96
N MET A 517 -32.16 -6.95 -22.18
CA MET A 517 -33.62 -7.11 -22.08
C MET A 517 -34.34 -6.78 -23.39
N ILE A 518 -33.94 -5.71 -24.09
CA ILE A 518 -34.57 -5.27 -25.36
C ILE A 518 -34.31 -6.27 -26.49
N LEU A 519 -33.13 -6.88 -26.55
CA LEU A 519 -32.77 -7.81 -27.63
C LEU A 519 -33.20 -9.26 -27.39
N ASN A 520 -33.34 -9.69 -26.14
CA ASN A 520 -33.75 -11.05 -25.79
C ASN A 520 -35.20 -11.08 -25.28
N ARG A 521 -36.13 -10.54 -26.08
CA ARG A 521 -37.56 -10.33 -25.74
C ARG A 521 -38.35 -11.62 -25.45
N ASP A 522 -37.85 -12.79 -25.83
CA ASP A 522 -38.59 -14.06 -25.75
C ASP A 522 -38.85 -14.58 -24.32
N HIS A 523 -38.33 -13.90 -23.29
CA HIS A 523 -38.47 -14.31 -21.89
C HIS A 523 -38.89 -13.15 -20.95
N LEU A 524 -40.11 -12.65 -21.11
CA LEU A 524 -40.71 -11.63 -20.22
C LEU A 524 -40.70 -12.01 -18.73
N GLU A 525 -40.80 -13.30 -18.38
CA GLU A 525 -40.68 -13.76 -16.98
C GLU A 525 -39.26 -13.57 -16.41
N ASN A 526 -38.23 -13.72 -17.24
CA ASN A 526 -36.84 -13.47 -16.81
C ASN A 526 -36.58 -11.98 -16.55
N VAL A 527 -37.32 -11.07 -17.21
CA VAL A 527 -37.15 -9.62 -17.02
C VAL A 527 -37.52 -9.17 -15.61
N LYS A 528 -38.67 -9.61 -15.09
CA LYS A 528 -39.09 -9.29 -13.70
C LYS A 528 -38.07 -9.77 -12.68
N GLY A 529 -37.56 -11.00 -12.89
CA GLY A 529 -36.46 -11.55 -12.12
C GLY A 529 -35.25 -10.63 -12.15
N LEU A 530 -34.69 -10.35 -13.34
CA LEU A 530 -33.52 -9.50 -13.59
C LEU A 530 -33.63 -8.15 -12.88
N VAL A 531 -34.70 -7.38 -13.12
CA VAL A 531 -34.93 -6.07 -12.49
C VAL A 531 -34.96 -6.18 -10.97
N ALA A 532 -35.68 -7.15 -10.40
CA ALA A 532 -35.77 -7.31 -8.95
C ALA A 532 -34.40 -7.51 -8.29
N GLY A 533 -33.46 -8.21 -8.92
CA GLY A 533 -32.14 -8.46 -8.30
C GLY A 533 -31.16 -7.34 -8.50
N TYR A 534 -31.30 -6.61 -9.60
CA TYR A 534 -30.59 -5.36 -9.74
C TYR A 534 -31.00 -4.40 -8.61
N LEU A 535 -32.32 -4.25 -8.37
CA LEU A 535 -32.85 -3.45 -7.26
C LEU A 535 -32.40 -3.97 -5.89
N TRP A 536 -32.45 -5.30 -5.65
CA TRP A 536 -31.96 -5.86 -4.39
C TRP A 536 -30.47 -5.65 -4.16
N ALA A 537 -29.62 -5.82 -5.18
CA ALA A 537 -28.19 -5.56 -5.07
C ALA A 537 -27.91 -4.10 -4.67
N HIS A 538 -28.63 -3.17 -5.29
CA HIS A 538 -28.49 -1.74 -5.02
C HIS A 538 -29.10 -1.32 -3.67
N LEU A 539 -30.20 -1.94 -3.23
CA LEU A 539 -30.74 -1.71 -1.90
C LEU A 539 -29.75 -2.12 -0.82
N ILE A 540 -29.12 -3.29 -0.97
CA ILE A 540 -28.11 -3.76 -0.01
C ILE A 540 -26.89 -2.86 -0.04
N LEU A 541 -26.45 -2.45 -1.23
CA LEU A 541 -25.35 -1.51 -1.35
C LEU A 541 -25.66 -0.16 -0.70
N PHE A 542 -26.87 0.36 -0.93
CA PHE A 542 -27.35 1.60 -0.32
C PHE A 542 -27.33 1.49 1.20
N LEU A 543 -27.90 0.42 1.76
CA LEU A 543 -27.87 0.15 3.20
C LEU A 543 -26.43 0.08 3.72
N ALA A 544 -25.54 -0.66 3.03
CA ALA A 544 -24.13 -0.77 3.40
C ALA A 544 -23.39 0.58 3.34
N SER A 545 -23.87 1.52 2.51
CA SER A 545 -23.23 2.81 2.23
C SER A 545 -23.76 3.98 3.06
N LEU A 546 -24.72 3.75 3.96
CA LEU A 546 -25.30 4.83 4.78
C LEU A 546 -24.27 5.57 5.63
N TYR A 547 -23.17 4.92 6.03
CA TYR A 547 -22.07 5.54 6.78
C TYR A 547 -21.46 6.77 6.10
N TRP A 548 -21.45 6.84 4.77
CA TRP A 548 -20.97 8.02 4.04
C TRP A 548 -22.10 8.80 3.35
N ILE A 549 -23.18 8.13 2.92
CA ILE A 549 -24.31 8.80 2.27
C ILE A 549 -25.00 9.77 3.24
N VAL A 550 -25.25 9.36 4.48
CA VAL A 550 -25.97 10.18 5.46
C VAL A 550 -25.22 11.49 5.76
N PRO A 551 -23.92 11.49 6.11
CA PRO A 551 -23.19 12.74 6.28
C PRO A 551 -23.01 13.52 4.97
N PHE A 552 -22.80 12.86 3.83
CA PHE A 552 -22.68 13.55 2.53
C PHE A 552 -23.94 14.35 2.14
N ILE A 553 -25.14 13.82 2.42
CA ILE A 553 -26.40 14.54 2.16
C ILE A 553 -26.45 15.85 2.95
N TYR A 554 -25.93 15.86 4.17
CA TYR A 554 -25.86 17.08 4.99
C TYR A 554 -24.88 18.09 4.40
N SER A 555 -23.71 17.63 3.97
CA SER A 555 -22.66 18.47 3.37
C SER A 555 -22.91 18.86 1.90
N LEU A 556 -24.03 18.43 1.30
CA LEU A 556 -24.26 18.55 -0.15
C LEU A 556 -24.21 20.01 -0.63
N LYS A 557 -24.70 20.96 0.18
CA LYS A 557 -24.64 22.40 -0.12
C LYS A 557 -23.20 22.90 -0.13
N THR A 558 -22.41 22.54 0.89
CA THR A 558 -20.98 22.88 1.00
C THR A 558 -20.20 22.28 -0.17
N PHE A 559 -20.46 21.01 -0.49
CA PHE A 559 -19.85 20.31 -1.61
C PHE A 559 -20.18 20.98 -2.95
N TYR A 560 -21.45 21.33 -3.18
CA TYR A 560 -21.88 22.03 -4.39
C TYR A 560 -21.17 23.37 -4.53
N LEU A 561 -21.16 24.19 -3.47
CA LEU A 561 -20.46 25.48 -3.46
C LEU A 561 -18.98 25.32 -3.80
N MET A 562 -18.30 24.36 -3.17
CA MET A 562 -16.89 24.05 -3.44
C MET A 562 -16.65 23.63 -4.90
N VAL A 563 -17.51 22.80 -5.48
CA VAL A 563 -17.38 22.38 -6.89
C VAL A 563 -17.60 23.54 -7.84
N THR A 564 -18.50 24.46 -7.51
CA THR A 564 -18.82 25.63 -8.35
C THR A 564 -17.87 26.82 -8.17
N SER A 565 -17.16 26.92 -7.05
CA SER A 565 -16.32 28.07 -6.70
C SER A 565 -14.86 27.96 -7.17
N VAL A 566 -14.41 26.78 -7.60
CA VAL A 566 -13.03 26.59 -8.09
C VAL A 566 -12.98 27.02 -9.55
N SER A 567 -12.26 28.11 -9.84
CA SER A 567 -12.18 28.72 -11.17
C SER A 567 -10.96 28.27 -11.99
N PHE A 568 -9.89 27.78 -11.38
CA PHE A 568 -8.58 27.81 -12.06
C PHE A 568 -8.14 26.54 -12.80
N THR A 569 -8.66 25.35 -12.47
CA THR A 569 -8.19 24.08 -13.10
C THR A 569 -9.22 22.95 -13.15
N GLY A 570 -10.42 23.13 -12.60
CA GLY A 570 -11.47 22.12 -12.58
C GLY A 570 -12.83 22.75 -12.34
N GLY A 571 -13.86 22.26 -13.04
CA GLY A 571 -15.18 22.87 -13.09
C GLY A 571 -15.59 23.24 -14.51
N PHE A 572 -16.55 24.16 -14.63
CA PHE A 572 -17.20 24.47 -15.91
C PHE A 572 -16.25 25.04 -16.97
N GLU A 573 -15.30 25.88 -16.58
CA GLU A 573 -14.29 26.44 -17.50
C GLU A 573 -13.31 25.37 -17.99
N GLY A 574 -12.87 24.48 -17.09
CA GLY A 574 -12.03 23.34 -17.44
C GLY A 574 -12.70 22.36 -18.41
N ILE A 575 -14.04 22.25 -18.41
CA ILE A 575 -14.80 21.44 -19.39
C ILE A 575 -14.88 22.14 -20.75
N ARG A 576 -14.96 23.49 -20.74
CA ARG A 576 -15.04 24.32 -21.95
C ARG A 576 -13.71 24.31 -22.72
N ASP A 577 -12.60 24.46 -22.02
CA ASP A 577 -11.29 24.79 -22.60
C ASP A 577 -10.41 23.55 -22.91
N ILE A 578 -11.02 22.37 -22.96
CA ILE A 578 -10.34 21.10 -23.30
C ILE A 578 -9.85 21.12 -24.75
N THR A 579 -8.71 20.49 -25.03
CA THR A 579 -8.11 20.42 -26.37
C THR A 579 -8.13 19.03 -27.01
N GLN A 580 -8.66 18.02 -26.30
CA GLN A 580 -8.56 16.61 -26.72
C GLN A 580 -9.21 16.31 -28.07
N GLY A 581 -8.43 15.68 -28.94
CA GLY A 581 -8.89 15.20 -30.23
C GLY A 581 -9.60 13.85 -30.16
N VAL A 582 -10.51 13.58 -31.11
CA VAL A 582 -11.19 12.28 -31.24
C VAL A 582 -10.18 11.12 -31.40
N LEU A 583 -9.07 11.37 -32.11
CA LEU A 583 -8.00 10.38 -32.29
C LEU A 583 -7.32 10.01 -30.96
N GLU A 584 -7.17 10.97 -30.05
CA GLU A 584 -6.55 10.74 -28.74
C GLU A 584 -7.47 9.95 -27.81
N ILE A 585 -8.78 10.17 -27.92
CA ILE A 585 -9.77 9.36 -27.20
C ILE A 585 -9.77 7.92 -27.75
N PHE A 586 -9.70 7.77 -29.08
CA PHE A 586 -9.62 6.47 -29.76
C PHE A 586 -8.33 5.70 -29.51
N SER A 587 -7.26 6.39 -29.12
CA SER A 587 -6.01 5.78 -28.70
C SER A 587 -5.92 5.56 -27.19
N LEU A 588 -6.98 5.92 -26.43
CA LEU A 588 -7.04 5.92 -24.97
C LEU A 588 -6.03 6.86 -24.29
N ALA A 589 -5.35 7.71 -25.05
CA ALA A 589 -4.26 8.53 -24.58
C ALA A 589 -4.68 9.98 -24.27
N GLY A 590 -5.84 10.45 -24.75
CA GLY A 590 -6.25 11.85 -24.62
C GLY A 590 -6.54 12.29 -23.19
N TYR A 591 -5.50 12.66 -22.42
CA TYR A 591 -5.55 13.11 -21.04
C TYR A 591 -5.06 14.58 -20.98
N LEU A 592 -6.00 15.54 -20.87
CA LEU A 592 -5.87 17.00 -21.08
C LEU A 592 -4.71 17.44 -22.03
N ASP A 593 -4.09 18.59 -21.78
CA ASP A 593 -2.81 19.06 -22.34
C ASP A 593 -1.60 18.23 -21.87
N ARG A 594 -1.84 17.12 -21.15
CA ARG A 594 -0.86 16.41 -20.31
C ARG A 594 -0.88 14.91 -20.58
N ASN A 595 -0.90 14.55 -21.86
CA ASN A 595 -0.84 13.18 -22.32
C ASN A 595 0.56 12.57 -22.08
N MET A 596 0.82 12.20 -20.82
CA MET A 596 2.10 11.66 -20.36
C MET A 596 2.47 10.39 -21.09
N TYR A 597 1.47 9.56 -21.40
CA TYR A 597 1.62 8.36 -22.20
C TYR A 597 2.27 8.68 -23.55
N TYR A 598 1.71 9.63 -24.30
CA TYR A 598 2.23 10.00 -25.62
C TYR A 598 3.65 10.56 -25.55
N HIS A 599 3.96 11.36 -24.53
CA HIS A 599 5.32 11.88 -24.32
C HIS A 599 6.34 10.80 -23.93
N ALA A 600 5.89 9.76 -23.23
CA ALA A 600 6.70 8.62 -22.84
C ALA A 600 6.95 7.62 -23.99
N ILE A 601 6.21 7.72 -25.10
CA ILE A 601 6.52 6.96 -26.32
C ILE A 601 7.79 7.57 -26.97
N PRO A 602 8.80 6.76 -27.34
CA PRO A 602 9.93 7.22 -28.12
C PRO A 602 9.48 7.76 -29.48
N ASP A 603 10.11 8.85 -29.96
CA ASP A 603 9.62 9.59 -31.14
C ASP A 603 9.51 8.70 -32.40
N GLY A 604 10.41 7.73 -32.57
CA GLY A 604 10.36 6.76 -33.67
C GLY A 604 9.23 5.70 -33.58
N ALA A 605 8.65 5.48 -32.40
CA ALA A 605 7.56 4.54 -32.17
C ALA A 605 6.17 5.19 -32.26
N LEU A 606 6.11 6.53 -32.23
CA LEU A 606 4.87 7.30 -32.22
C LEU A 606 4.03 7.12 -33.50
N LEU A 607 4.70 7.09 -34.65
CA LEU A 607 4.05 6.81 -35.93
C LEU A 607 3.41 5.42 -35.93
N LEU A 608 4.13 4.41 -35.42
CA LEU A 608 3.65 3.03 -35.35
C LEU A 608 2.48 2.88 -34.36
N PHE A 609 2.51 3.62 -33.24
CA PHE A 609 1.38 3.76 -32.34
C PHE A 609 0.14 4.27 -33.10
N ASN A 610 0.23 5.41 -33.80
CA ASN A 610 -0.90 5.97 -34.53
C ASN A 610 -1.41 5.04 -35.66
N ILE A 611 -0.50 4.40 -36.41
CA ILE A 611 -0.86 3.40 -37.44
C ILE A 611 -1.61 2.22 -36.81
N SER A 612 -1.14 1.73 -35.66
CA SER A 612 -1.78 0.61 -34.97
C SER A 612 -3.17 0.98 -34.42
N VAL A 613 -3.37 2.23 -33.99
CA VAL A 613 -4.68 2.75 -33.59
C VAL A 613 -5.63 2.74 -34.78
N ALA A 614 -5.22 3.33 -35.90
CA ALA A 614 -6.02 3.35 -37.13
C ALA A 614 -6.35 1.92 -37.61
N ALA A 615 -5.38 1.02 -37.59
CA ALA A 615 -5.56 -0.38 -37.98
C ALA A 615 -6.64 -1.07 -37.15
N PHE A 616 -6.64 -0.89 -35.82
CA PHE A 616 -7.67 -1.46 -34.95
C PHE A 616 -9.08 -0.97 -35.31
N TRP A 617 -9.27 0.34 -35.49
CA TRP A 617 -10.57 0.92 -35.80
C TRP A 617 -11.08 0.54 -37.20
N VAL A 618 -10.17 0.40 -38.18
CA VAL A 618 -10.50 -0.15 -39.50
C VAL A 618 -10.94 -1.61 -39.37
N MET A 619 -10.22 -2.42 -38.59
CA MET A 619 -10.60 -3.82 -38.35
C MET A 619 -11.95 -3.92 -37.64
N LEU A 620 -12.21 -3.11 -36.61
CA LEU A 620 -13.51 -3.07 -35.95
C LEU A 620 -14.63 -2.73 -36.94
N SER A 621 -14.44 -1.70 -37.76
CA SER A 621 -15.41 -1.30 -38.80
C SER A 621 -15.64 -2.42 -39.82
N ALA A 622 -14.59 -3.14 -40.21
CA ALA A 622 -14.70 -4.28 -41.12
C ALA A 622 -15.59 -5.40 -40.56
N THR A 623 -15.73 -5.55 -39.23
CA THR A 623 -16.54 -6.61 -38.62
C THR A 623 -18.01 -6.59 -39.08
N PHE A 624 -18.57 -5.42 -39.36
CA PHE A 624 -19.96 -5.27 -39.82
C PHE A 624 -20.19 -5.89 -41.21
N PHE A 625 -19.17 -5.86 -42.07
CA PHE A 625 -19.22 -6.31 -43.46
C PHE A 625 -18.81 -7.78 -43.65
N LEU A 626 -18.39 -8.48 -42.58
CA LEU A 626 -18.00 -9.88 -42.66
C LEU A 626 -19.22 -10.81 -42.90
N LYS A 627 -19.14 -11.64 -43.95
CA LYS A 627 -20.24 -12.50 -44.44
C LYS A 627 -20.65 -13.66 -43.50
N ARG A 628 -19.75 -14.18 -42.65
CA ARG A 628 -19.97 -15.38 -41.80
C ARG A 628 -20.19 -15.09 -40.31
N GLN A 629 -20.85 -13.99 -39.99
CA GLN A 629 -21.08 -13.52 -38.62
C GLN A 629 -22.45 -13.94 -38.08
N GLU A 630 -22.50 -14.41 -36.82
CA GLU A 630 -23.77 -14.59 -36.09
C GLU A 630 -24.42 -13.23 -35.81
N GLU A 631 -25.73 -13.12 -36.04
CA GLU A 631 -26.49 -11.89 -35.83
C GLU A 631 -26.37 -11.34 -34.40
N LYS A 632 -26.34 -12.24 -33.41
CA LYS A 632 -26.10 -11.90 -31.99
C LYS A 632 -24.75 -11.21 -31.76
N GLN A 633 -23.70 -11.65 -32.46
CA GLN A 633 -22.37 -11.07 -32.33
C GLN A 633 -22.31 -9.68 -32.97
N LYS A 634 -22.95 -9.48 -34.13
CA LYS A 634 -23.09 -8.15 -34.76
C LYS A 634 -23.86 -7.18 -33.85
N LYS A 635 -24.97 -7.63 -33.26
CA LYS A 635 -25.77 -6.86 -32.28
C LYS A 635 -24.93 -6.46 -31.06
N ASN A 636 -24.09 -7.35 -30.55
CA ASN A 636 -23.19 -7.05 -29.43
C ASN A 636 -22.09 -6.04 -29.80
N VAL A 637 -21.46 -6.17 -30.97
CA VAL A 637 -20.47 -5.19 -31.45
C VAL A 637 -21.11 -3.82 -31.62
N LEU A 638 -22.30 -3.78 -32.25
CA LEU A 638 -23.06 -2.55 -32.43
C LEU A 638 -23.39 -1.89 -31.09
N LEU A 639 -23.89 -2.64 -30.12
CA LEU A 639 -24.19 -2.13 -28.78
C LEU A 639 -23.00 -1.42 -28.14
N TRP A 640 -21.90 -2.16 -27.98
CA TRP A 640 -20.74 -1.66 -27.25
C TRP A 640 -20.09 -0.48 -27.99
N PHE A 641 -20.14 -0.49 -29.32
CA PHE A 641 -19.65 0.60 -30.13
C PHE A 641 -20.56 1.83 -30.02
N SER A 642 -21.89 1.67 -30.02
CA SER A 642 -22.84 2.77 -29.80
C SER A 642 -22.69 3.40 -28.42
N ILE A 643 -22.53 2.58 -27.36
CA ILE A 643 -22.26 3.10 -25.99
C ILE A 643 -20.97 3.92 -26.00
N LEU A 644 -19.90 3.40 -26.61
CA LEU A 644 -18.64 4.12 -26.70
C LEU A 644 -18.78 5.44 -27.46
N ILE A 645 -19.47 5.46 -28.60
CA ILE A 645 -19.68 6.69 -29.38
C ILE A 645 -20.43 7.74 -28.56
N LEU A 646 -21.51 7.36 -27.88
CA LEU A 646 -22.26 8.27 -27.00
C LEU A 646 -21.38 8.86 -25.90
N LEU A 647 -20.53 8.04 -25.28
CA LEU A 647 -19.58 8.50 -24.27
C LEU A 647 -18.52 9.45 -24.84
N ILE A 648 -18.02 9.19 -26.05
CA ILE A 648 -17.05 10.05 -26.73
C ILE A 648 -17.62 11.45 -26.96
N LEU A 649 -18.92 11.58 -27.22
CA LEU A 649 -19.58 12.90 -27.34
C LEU A 649 -19.41 13.74 -26.06
N VAL A 650 -19.47 13.09 -24.90
CA VAL A 650 -19.33 13.73 -23.58
C VAL A 650 -17.87 13.92 -23.19
N ILE A 651 -16.99 12.93 -23.46
CA ILE A 651 -15.54 13.00 -23.17
C ILE A 651 -14.89 14.19 -23.88
N LYS A 652 -15.38 14.55 -25.07
CA LYS A 652 -14.87 15.66 -25.89
C LYS A 652 -15.01 17.05 -25.23
N GLY A 653 -15.82 17.19 -24.19
CA GLY A 653 -16.04 18.47 -23.50
C GLY A 653 -16.69 19.51 -24.41
N GLY A 654 -16.28 20.78 -24.25
CA GLY A 654 -16.83 21.94 -24.97
C GLY A 654 -16.49 22.05 -26.47
N ASN A 655 -15.76 21.10 -27.06
CA ASN A 655 -15.29 21.20 -28.45
C ASN A 655 -16.33 20.81 -29.52
N ALA A 656 -16.27 21.48 -30.68
CA ALA A 656 -17.10 21.17 -31.86
C ALA A 656 -16.92 19.71 -32.35
N PRO A 657 -17.96 19.02 -32.88
CA PRO A 657 -19.26 19.59 -33.24
C PRO A 657 -20.33 19.51 -32.14
N PHE A 658 -20.06 18.85 -31.01
CA PHE A 658 -21.07 18.59 -29.97
C PHE A 658 -20.88 19.39 -28.68
N GLY A 659 -19.90 20.31 -28.63
CA GLY A 659 -19.55 21.10 -27.46
C GLY A 659 -20.73 21.72 -26.75
N SER A 660 -21.62 22.40 -27.47
CA SER A 660 -22.82 23.04 -26.88
C SER A 660 -23.76 22.04 -26.19
N LEU A 661 -23.94 20.84 -26.76
CA LEU A 661 -24.74 19.78 -26.15
C LEU A 661 -24.05 19.26 -24.88
N THR A 662 -22.74 19.07 -24.92
CA THR A 662 -21.96 18.63 -23.75
C THR A 662 -22.02 19.67 -22.63
N MET A 663 -21.82 20.96 -22.93
CA MET A 663 -21.96 22.02 -21.92
C MET A 663 -23.37 22.06 -21.33
N PHE A 664 -24.42 21.93 -22.17
CA PHE A 664 -25.80 21.86 -21.69
C PHE A 664 -26.02 20.69 -20.72
N ILE A 665 -25.49 19.50 -21.04
CA ILE A 665 -25.58 18.32 -20.16
C ILE A 665 -24.86 18.59 -18.83
N PHE A 666 -23.66 19.18 -18.86
CA PHE A 666 -22.91 19.51 -17.64
C PHE A 666 -23.57 20.59 -16.77
N GLN A 667 -24.25 21.57 -17.37
CA GLN A 667 -24.98 22.62 -16.64
C GLN A 667 -26.28 22.10 -16.00
N HIS A 668 -27.01 21.24 -16.70
CA HIS A 668 -28.39 20.90 -16.33
C HIS A 668 -28.56 19.52 -15.72
N PHE A 669 -27.57 18.62 -15.83
CA PHE A 669 -27.64 17.30 -15.23
C PHE A 669 -26.87 17.26 -13.91
N PRO A 670 -27.54 17.19 -12.73
CA PRO A 670 -26.89 17.36 -11.44
C PRO A 670 -25.72 16.40 -11.18
N LEU A 671 -25.79 15.16 -11.68
CA LEU A 671 -24.70 14.18 -11.52
C LEU A 671 -23.43 14.55 -12.30
N MET A 672 -23.52 15.41 -13.31
CA MET A 672 -22.33 15.87 -14.04
C MET A 672 -21.46 16.80 -13.20
N SER A 673 -22.03 17.46 -12.17
CA SER A 673 -21.25 18.23 -11.19
C SER A 673 -20.26 17.37 -10.39
N LEU A 674 -20.45 16.03 -10.35
CA LEU A 674 -19.49 15.12 -9.72
C LEU A 674 -18.16 15.07 -10.50
N TYR A 675 -18.17 15.37 -11.80
CA TYR A 675 -17.00 15.28 -12.67
C TYR A 675 -16.37 16.67 -12.84
N ARG A 676 -15.25 16.90 -12.16
CA ARG A 676 -14.46 18.15 -12.30
C ARG A 676 -13.84 18.33 -13.68
N SER A 677 -13.66 17.23 -14.42
CA SER A 677 -13.14 17.19 -15.78
C SER A 677 -13.68 15.95 -16.52
N PRO A 678 -13.96 16.03 -17.83
CA PRO A 678 -14.32 14.89 -18.68
C PRO A 678 -13.21 13.84 -18.80
N GLN A 679 -11.97 14.12 -18.37
CA GLN A 679 -10.87 13.14 -18.35
C GLN A 679 -11.25 11.86 -17.60
N HIS A 680 -12.00 11.98 -16.51
CA HIS A 680 -12.43 10.84 -15.71
C HIS A 680 -13.46 9.97 -16.46
N LEU A 681 -14.09 10.48 -17.51
CA LEU A 681 -14.94 9.71 -18.41
C LEU A 681 -14.14 8.88 -19.43
N MET A 682 -12.85 9.17 -19.66
CA MET A 682 -11.97 8.29 -20.47
C MET A 682 -11.90 6.87 -19.91
N PHE A 683 -12.09 6.71 -18.59
CA PHE A 683 -12.25 5.42 -17.94
C PHE A 683 -13.19 4.52 -18.75
N ALA A 684 -14.33 5.06 -19.19
CA ALA A 684 -15.33 4.32 -19.93
C ALA A 684 -14.80 3.83 -21.28
N ALA A 685 -14.06 4.67 -22.01
CA ALA A 685 -13.40 4.27 -23.25
C ALA A 685 -12.36 3.17 -23.00
N ALA A 686 -11.53 3.33 -21.97
CA ALA A 686 -10.51 2.35 -21.60
C ALA A 686 -11.10 1.01 -21.14
N PHE A 687 -12.34 1.02 -20.61
CA PHE A 687 -13.09 -0.19 -20.27
C PHE A 687 -13.74 -0.86 -21.50
N LEU A 688 -14.30 -0.09 -22.44
CA LEU A 688 -15.06 -0.62 -23.58
C LEU A 688 -14.19 -1.08 -24.76
N VAL A 689 -13.07 -0.41 -25.03
CA VAL A 689 -12.21 -0.73 -26.19
C VAL A 689 -11.67 -2.17 -26.13
N PRO A 690 -11.17 -2.69 -24.99
CA PRO A 690 -10.78 -4.10 -24.88
C PRO A 690 -11.94 -5.10 -25.11
N ILE A 691 -13.17 -4.75 -24.75
CA ILE A 691 -14.37 -5.56 -25.04
C ILE A 691 -14.60 -5.64 -26.55
N LEU A 692 -14.59 -4.49 -27.23
CA LEU A 692 -14.73 -4.41 -28.68
C LEU A 692 -13.61 -5.19 -29.39
N MET A 693 -12.37 -5.10 -28.89
CA MET A 693 -11.24 -5.85 -29.42
C MET A 693 -11.43 -7.35 -29.31
N ALA A 694 -11.90 -7.86 -28.16
CA ALA A 694 -12.20 -9.28 -27.98
C ALA A 694 -13.23 -9.76 -29.01
N LEU A 695 -14.30 -8.98 -29.23
CA LEU A 695 -15.34 -9.29 -30.20
C LEU A 695 -14.78 -9.28 -31.64
N THR A 696 -13.94 -8.29 -31.99
CA THR A 696 -13.28 -8.19 -33.30
C THR A 696 -12.38 -9.40 -33.58
N ILE A 697 -11.55 -9.81 -32.62
CA ILE A 697 -10.68 -11.00 -32.76
C ILE A 697 -11.50 -12.23 -33.16
N HIS A 698 -12.63 -12.48 -32.47
CA HIS A 698 -13.51 -13.60 -32.80
C HIS A 698 -14.17 -13.44 -34.16
N SER A 699 -14.54 -12.21 -34.52
CA SER A 699 -15.15 -11.91 -35.81
C SER A 699 -14.25 -12.27 -36.99
N PHE A 700 -12.95 -11.94 -36.91
CA PHE A 700 -11.98 -12.27 -37.95
C PHE A 700 -11.70 -13.77 -38.04
N ILE A 701 -11.47 -14.43 -36.92
CA ILE A 701 -11.20 -15.89 -36.91
C ILE A 701 -12.35 -16.67 -37.54
N ARG A 702 -13.59 -16.30 -37.23
CA ARG A 702 -14.79 -16.93 -37.81
C ARG A 702 -14.97 -16.67 -39.29
N SER A 703 -14.46 -15.54 -39.77
CA SER A 703 -14.57 -15.14 -41.17
C SER A 703 -13.53 -15.79 -42.08
N GLY A 704 -12.72 -16.72 -41.54
CA GLY A 704 -11.78 -17.54 -42.30
C GLY A 704 -10.31 -17.11 -42.14
N PHE A 705 -10.02 -16.06 -41.36
CA PHE A 705 -8.63 -15.68 -41.08
C PHE A 705 -7.95 -16.73 -40.20
N SER A 706 -6.69 -17.05 -40.50
CA SER A 706 -5.94 -18.00 -39.68
C SER A 706 -5.76 -17.47 -38.25
N LYS A 707 -5.95 -18.34 -37.25
CA LYS A 707 -5.77 -17.97 -35.83
C LYS A 707 -4.38 -17.38 -35.56
N LYS A 708 -3.34 -17.89 -36.23
CA LYS A 708 -1.96 -17.37 -36.10
C LYS A 708 -1.86 -15.93 -36.62
N THR A 709 -2.42 -15.67 -37.79
CA THR A 709 -2.43 -14.33 -38.40
C THR A 709 -3.13 -13.33 -37.51
N VAL A 710 -4.32 -13.67 -36.99
CA VAL A 710 -5.06 -12.80 -36.08
C VAL A 710 -4.27 -12.54 -34.80
N ILE A 711 -3.67 -13.57 -34.19
CA ILE A 711 -2.83 -13.39 -32.99
C ILE A 711 -1.66 -12.44 -33.28
N VAL A 712 -0.93 -12.62 -34.38
CA VAL A 712 0.22 -11.76 -34.73
C VAL A 712 -0.21 -10.32 -34.95
N LEU A 713 -1.30 -10.09 -35.69
CA LEU A 713 -1.83 -8.74 -35.94
C LEU A 713 -2.20 -8.03 -34.63
N PHE A 714 -2.95 -8.70 -33.75
CA PHE A 714 -3.36 -8.09 -32.49
C PHE A 714 -2.21 -7.96 -31.49
N LEU A 715 -1.20 -8.86 -31.52
CA LEU A 715 0.03 -8.68 -30.76
C LEU A 715 0.81 -7.44 -31.21
N LEU A 716 0.88 -7.16 -32.52
CA LEU A 716 1.50 -5.93 -33.01
C LEU A 716 0.70 -4.69 -32.58
N ILE A 717 -0.64 -4.72 -32.70
CA ILE A 717 -1.48 -3.60 -32.28
C ILE A 717 -1.29 -3.33 -30.78
N ILE A 718 -1.53 -4.34 -29.94
CA ILE A 718 -1.37 -4.22 -28.50
C ILE A 718 0.06 -3.79 -28.18
N GLY A 719 1.03 -4.42 -28.85
CA GLY A 719 2.48 -4.19 -28.79
C GLY A 719 2.97 -2.85 -29.32
N PHE A 720 2.10 -1.94 -29.77
CA PHE A 720 2.42 -0.52 -29.93
C PHE A 720 1.62 0.34 -28.95
N TRP A 721 0.37 -0.06 -28.68
CA TRP A 721 -0.54 0.64 -27.77
C TRP A 721 -0.08 0.70 -26.33
N THR A 722 0.81 -0.20 -25.90
CA THR A 722 1.35 -0.22 -24.53
C THR A 722 2.87 0.07 -24.50
N SER A 723 3.39 0.76 -25.52
CA SER A 723 4.82 1.07 -25.74
C SER A 723 5.51 1.97 -24.75
N ALA A 724 4.77 2.91 -24.16
CA ALA A 724 5.33 3.69 -23.07
C ALA A 724 5.71 2.81 -21.88
N TRP A 725 5.06 1.65 -21.69
CA TRP A 725 5.35 0.72 -20.61
C TRP A 725 6.62 -0.09 -20.85
N TRP A 726 6.87 -0.58 -22.08
CA TRP A 726 7.94 -1.55 -22.33
C TRP A 726 9.23 -1.00 -22.94
N LEU A 727 9.20 0.07 -23.73
CA LEU A 727 10.43 0.52 -24.41
C LEU A 727 11.41 1.15 -23.41
N ASN A 728 10.89 1.68 -22.31
CA ASN A 728 11.66 2.46 -21.35
C ASN A 728 12.06 1.60 -20.14
N GLY A 729 11.31 0.52 -19.87
CA GLY A 729 11.43 -0.26 -18.65
C GLY A 729 11.37 0.63 -17.41
N ASP A 730 10.57 1.67 -17.45
CA ASP A 730 10.17 2.47 -16.30
C ASP A 730 8.79 3.05 -16.59
N LEU A 731 8.10 3.52 -15.56
CA LEU A 731 6.82 4.24 -15.70
C LEU A 731 7.04 5.66 -16.24
N GLY A 732 7.78 5.81 -17.34
CA GLY A 732 8.10 7.09 -17.96
C GLY A 732 9.06 7.98 -17.16
N ARG A 733 9.62 7.52 -16.04
CA ARG A 733 10.44 8.35 -15.14
C ARG A 733 11.63 9.00 -15.85
N GLU A 734 12.50 8.22 -16.49
CA GLU A 734 13.70 8.72 -17.15
C GLU A 734 13.35 9.53 -18.40
N ILE A 735 12.43 9.03 -19.24
CA ILE A 735 12.09 9.69 -20.51
C ILE A 735 11.35 11.00 -20.31
N LEU A 736 10.34 11.02 -19.44
CA LEU A 736 9.57 12.23 -19.20
C LEU A 736 10.43 13.28 -18.49
N SER A 737 11.23 12.87 -17.50
CA SER A 737 12.22 13.75 -16.86
C SER A 737 13.21 14.34 -17.88
N ALA A 738 13.76 13.53 -18.78
CA ALA A 738 14.66 14.00 -19.85
C ALA A 738 13.97 14.97 -20.82
N LYS A 739 12.69 14.77 -21.11
CA LYS A 739 11.86 15.68 -21.91
C LYS A 739 11.33 16.89 -21.12
N LYS A 740 11.73 17.05 -19.84
CA LYS A 740 11.25 18.10 -18.92
C LYS A 740 9.71 18.11 -18.83
N LYS A 741 9.11 16.92 -18.80
CA LYS A 741 7.69 16.68 -18.58
C LYS A 741 7.48 16.10 -17.18
N ASP A 742 6.25 16.20 -16.68
CA ASP A 742 5.84 15.62 -15.40
C ASP A 742 6.18 14.13 -15.32
N HIS A 743 6.38 13.58 -14.12
CA HIS A 743 6.70 12.17 -13.96
C HIS A 743 6.46 11.71 -12.52
N ILE A 744 6.44 10.40 -12.30
CA ILE A 744 6.53 9.85 -10.94
C ILE A 744 7.91 10.21 -10.39
N ASP A 745 7.93 10.92 -9.26
CA ASP A 745 9.17 11.29 -8.59
C ASP A 745 9.44 10.39 -7.37
N LEU A 746 10.68 10.39 -6.92
CA LEU A 746 11.06 9.73 -5.69
C LEU A 746 11.32 10.81 -4.65
N TYR A 747 10.54 10.74 -3.57
CA TYR A 747 10.47 11.79 -2.57
C TYR A 747 11.04 11.30 -1.25
N THR A 748 11.94 12.10 -0.69
CA THR A 748 12.38 12.02 0.70
C THR A 748 12.18 13.40 1.33
N ILE A 749 11.73 13.45 2.59
CA ILE A 749 11.64 14.73 3.32
C ILE A 749 13.04 15.23 3.65
N ALA A 750 13.31 16.51 3.42
CA ALA A 750 14.54 17.16 3.84
C ALA A 750 14.73 17.03 5.36
N PRO A 751 15.93 16.70 5.87
CA PRO A 751 16.16 16.48 7.30
C PRO A 751 15.70 17.63 8.21
N THR A 752 15.81 18.87 7.76
CA THR A 752 15.32 20.06 8.47
C THR A 752 13.81 20.04 8.67
N LEU A 753 13.06 19.82 7.59
CA LEU A 753 11.59 19.73 7.61
C LEU A 753 11.12 18.53 8.43
N ARG A 754 11.84 17.40 8.36
CA ARG A 754 11.55 16.22 9.19
C ARG A 754 11.64 16.55 10.68
N LYS A 755 12.66 17.31 11.11
CA LYS A 755 12.77 17.75 12.52
C LYS A 755 11.62 18.67 12.93
N ILE A 756 11.15 19.56 12.05
CA ILE A 756 9.99 20.41 12.31
C ILE A 756 8.72 19.56 12.51
N TYR A 757 8.55 18.50 11.71
CA TYR A 757 7.43 17.58 11.87
C TYR A 757 7.52 16.76 13.16
N GLU A 758 8.70 16.23 13.48
CA GLU A 758 8.94 15.53 14.76
C GLU A 758 8.72 16.46 15.96
N TYR A 759 9.08 17.74 15.86
CA TYR A 759 8.77 18.76 16.87
C TYR A 759 7.26 19.01 16.98
N ASN A 760 6.55 19.08 15.85
CA ASN A 760 5.10 19.27 15.82
C ASN A 760 4.32 18.09 16.44
N GLU A 761 4.73 16.86 16.15
CA GLU A 761 4.12 15.64 16.70
C GLU A 761 4.19 15.62 18.23
N ASN A 762 5.31 16.07 18.78
CA ASN A 762 5.54 16.17 20.22
C ASN A 762 4.91 17.42 20.86
N SER A 763 4.29 18.30 20.07
CA SER A 763 3.59 19.46 20.60
C SER A 763 2.17 19.11 21.06
N PHE A 764 1.84 19.50 22.29
CA PHE A 764 0.52 19.27 22.88
C PHE A 764 -0.40 20.49 22.82
N LEU A 765 0.13 21.69 22.59
CA LEU A 765 -0.65 22.91 22.44
C LEU A 765 -1.47 22.87 21.14
N ALA A 766 -2.76 23.19 21.19
CA ALA A 766 -3.65 23.29 20.04
C ALA A 766 -3.43 24.63 19.32
N HIS A 767 -2.45 24.66 18.43
CA HIS A 767 -2.05 25.83 17.65
C HIS A 767 -2.05 25.55 16.14
N ARG A 768 -1.74 26.56 15.33
CA ARG A 768 -1.43 26.43 13.91
C ARG A 768 0.01 26.80 13.60
N ILE A 769 0.55 26.19 12.55
CA ILE A 769 1.82 26.58 11.94
C ILE A 769 1.50 27.17 10.57
N LEU A 770 1.99 28.38 10.29
CA LEU A 770 1.93 28.98 8.97
C LEU A 770 3.18 28.58 8.19
N PHE A 771 3.01 27.95 7.04
CA PHE A 771 4.12 27.66 6.11
C PHE A 771 4.13 28.70 5.00
N LEU A 772 5.28 29.35 4.81
CA LEU A 772 5.49 30.35 3.77
C LEU A 772 6.46 29.79 2.71
N PRO A 773 6.13 29.90 1.41
CA PRO A 773 4.90 30.49 0.86
C PRO A 773 3.66 29.61 1.05
N THR A 774 2.45 30.21 1.02
CA THR A 774 1.19 29.52 1.27
C THR A 774 0.63 28.77 0.04
N ALA A 775 1.48 28.05 -0.69
CA ALA A 775 1.13 27.38 -1.95
C ALA A 775 0.51 25.99 -1.73
N PHE A 776 -0.67 25.67 -2.28
CA PHE A 776 -1.32 24.35 -2.10
C PHE A 776 -0.63 23.18 -2.82
N SER A 777 -0.07 23.44 -4.01
CA SER A 777 0.64 22.46 -4.84
C SER A 777 2.02 23.03 -5.20
N PRO A 778 2.93 23.16 -4.22
CA PRO A 778 4.22 23.79 -4.44
C PRO A 778 5.09 22.97 -5.38
N ASP A 779 5.81 23.68 -6.24
CA ASP A 779 6.92 23.12 -7.00
C ASP A 779 8.18 23.15 -6.15
N TYR A 780 8.80 21.99 -5.95
CA TYR A 780 10.03 21.88 -5.17
C TYR A 780 11.26 22.19 -6.01
N LEU A 781 12.20 22.96 -5.42
CA LEU A 781 13.54 23.14 -5.95
C LEU A 781 14.24 21.78 -6.06
N PRO A 782 14.88 21.46 -7.20
CA PRO A 782 15.59 20.20 -7.36
C PRO A 782 16.79 20.16 -6.41
N ASN A 783 16.77 19.20 -5.49
CA ASN A 783 17.81 18.95 -4.50
C ASN A 783 18.06 17.43 -4.34
N GLU A 784 18.86 17.02 -3.36
CA GLU A 784 19.18 15.59 -3.17
C GLU A 784 17.99 14.75 -2.64
N TYR A 785 17.02 15.41 -2.00
CA TYR A 785 15.84 14.79 -1.38
C TYR A 785 14.60 14.80 -2.30
N GLN A 786 14.52 15.77 -3.23
CA GLN A 786 13.39 16.02 -4.11
C GLN A 786 13.90 16.34 -5.52
N ARG A 787 13.49 15.58 -6.54
CA ARG A 787 13.93 15.82 -7.93
C ARG A 787 12.80 16.43 -8.75
N LYS A 788 12.60 17.73 -8.61
CA LYS A 788 11.72 18.50 -9.52
C LYS A 788 10.28 17.96 -9.48
N ALA A 789 9.77 17.80 -8.25
CA ALA A 789 8.39 17.43 -7.98
C ALA A 789 7.56 18.69 -7.71
N GLN A 790 6.40 18.77 -8.32
CA GLN A 790 5.22 19.47 -7.84
C GLN A 790 4.43 18.48 -6.98
N GLY A 791 3.65 18.90 -6.00
CA GLY A 791 2.81 17.96 -5.29
C GLY A 791 2.03 18.61 -4.17
N GLY A 792 0.98 17.93 -3.70
CA GLY A 792 0.19 18.44 -2.58
C GLY A 792 1.08 18.77 -1.37
N GLN A 793 0.73 19.82 -0.64
CA GLN A 793 1.47 20.24 0.56
C GLN A 793 1.61 19.06 1.55
N PRO A 794 2.85 18.58 1.82
CA PRO A 794 3.10 17.50 2.74
C PRO A 794 2.51 17.83 4.12
N GLU A 795 2.55 19.10 4.54
CA GLU A 795 2.05 19.58 5.83
C GLU A 795 0.61 19.17 6.13
N TYR A 796 -0.28 19.15 5.12
CA TYR A 796 -1.68 18.72 5.31
C TYR A 796 -1.81 17.26 5.72
N SER A 797 -0.78 16.47 5.43
CA SER A 797 -0.79 15.04 5.65
C SER A 797 0.28 14.60 6.65
N TYR A 798 1.21 15.47 7.07
CA TYR A 798 2.22 15.16 8.10
C TYR A 798 1.97 15.82 9.45
N LEU A 799 1.26 16.94 9.53
CA LEU A 799 1.17 17.68 10.78
C LEU A 799 0.00 17.23 11.66
N LYS A 800 0.30 16.93 12.92
CA LYS A 800 -0.67 16.84 14.00
C LYS A 800 -1.39 18.15 14.26
N ASN A 801 -0.68 19.28 14.29
CA ASN A 801 -1.30 20.62 14.42
C ASN A 801 -1.49 21.26 13.04
N PRO A 802 -2.68 21.81 12.74
CA PRO A 802 -3.02 22.18 11.37
C PRO A 802 -2.25 23.40 10.83
N THR A 803 -2.14 23.45 9.51
CA THR A 803 -1.70 24.61 8.71
C THR A 803 -2.86 25.14 7.84
N PHE A 804 -2.63 26.23 7.12
CA PHE A 804 -3.54 26.82 6.15
C PHE A 804 -2.81 27.36 4.91
N SER A 805 -3.50 27.37 3.76
CA SER A 805 -2.98 27.85 2.48
C SER A 805 -4.00 28.69 1.72
N ALA A 806 -3.52 29.55 0.80
CA ALA A 806 -4.33 30.49 0.03
C ALA A 806 -5.51 29.87 -0.73
N GLU A 807 -5.39 28.59 -1.13
CA GLU A 807 -6.43 27.92 -1.91
C GLU A 807 -7.66 27.49 -1.13
N PHE A 808 -7.49 27.19 0.16
CA PHE A 808 -8.60 26.78 1.01
C PHE A 808 -9.18 27.92 1.82
N ASN A 809 -8.46 29.04 1.92
CA ASN A 809 -8.83 30.11 2.81
C ASN A 809 -8.44 31.48 2.26
N ALA A 810 -9.42 32.38 2.20
CA ALA A 810 -9.21 33.75 1.73
C ALA A 810 -8.19 34.52 2.57
N LEU A 811 -8.15 34.34 3.90
CA LEU A 811 -7.18 35.03 4.76
C LEU A 811 -5.74 34.64 4.43
N ALA A 812 -5.52 33.35 4.17
CA ALA A 812 -4.22 32.87 3.72
C ALA A 812 -3.80 33.54 2.40
N GLY A 813 -4.75 33.71 1.48
CA GLY A 813 -4.57 34.43 0.22
C GLY A 813 -4.19 35.89 0.43
N LEU A 814 -4.79 36.58 1.41
CA LEU A 814 -4.45 37.97 1.73
C LEU A 814 -3.03 38.13 2.25
N ILE A 815 -2.52 37.17 3.05
CA ILE A 815 -1.09 37.16 3.44
C ILE A 815 -0.21 36.96 2.20
N ASP A 816 -0.55 35.97 1.37
CA ASP A 816 0.20 35.67 0.14
C ASP A 816 0.28 36.93 -0.74
N ASP A 817 -0.86 37.60 -0.98
CA ASP A 817 -0.93 38.85 -1.75
C ASP A 817 0.00 39.93 -1.16
N LYS A 818 -0.10 40.23 0.14
CA LYS A 818 0.75 41.25 0.78
C LYS A 818 2.24 40.92 0.64
N LEU A 819 2.62 39.65 0.85
CA LEU A 819 4.01 39.20 0.68
C LEU A 819 4.46 39.25 -0.79
N CYS A 820 3.58 38.93 -1.74
CA CYS A 820 3.88 38.97 -3.18
C CYS A 820 4.05 40.40 -3.73
N TYR A 821 3.31 41.36 -3.17
CA TYR A 821 3.40 42.77 -3.55
C TYR A 821 4.44 43.55 -2.74
N ASN A 822 5.11 42.92 -1.77
CA ASN A 822 5.98 43.57 -0.78
C ASN A 822 5.27 44.75 -0.11
N GLU A 823 3.98 44.60 0.17
CA GLU A 823 3.18 45.61 0.87
C GLU A 823 3.41 45.52 2.37
N GLU A 824 3.56 46.66 3.03
CA GLU A 824 3.70 46.71 4.48
C GLU A 824 2.37 46.40 5.17
N PHE A 825 2.42 45.52 6.17
CA PHE A 825 1.32 45.22 7.09
C PHE A 825 1.87 44.66 8.40
N ASP A 826 1.09 44.74 9.47
CA ASP A 826 1.47 44.15 10.77
C ASP A 826 1.21 42.64 10.76
N LEU A 827 2.25 41.88 10.39
CA LEU A 827 2.21 40.43 10.33
C LEU A 827 1.83 39.81 11.68
N LEU A 828 2.35 40.30 12.80
CA LEU A 828 2.10 39.70 14.13
C LEU A 828 0.64 39.87 14.56
N LYS A 829 0.07 41.07 14.38
CA LYS A 829 -1.36 41.31 14.63
C LYS A 829 -2.24 40.44 13.72
N TYR A 830 -1.84 40.24 12.48
CA TYR A 830 -2.54 39.34 11.56
C TYR A 830 -2.46 37.85 11.99
N LEU A 831 -1.29 37.37 12.40
CA LEU A 831 -1.12 35.99 12.88
C LEU A 831 -1.94 35.72 14.15
N SER A 832 -2.15 36.74 14.98
CA SER A 832 -2.93 36.61 16.22
C SER A 832 -4.36 36.11 15.98
N ILE A 833 -5.03 36.56 14.91
CA ILE A 833 -6.42 36.17 14.63
C ILE A 833 -6.56 34.77 14.02
N THR A 834 -5.45 34.11 13.65
CA THR A 834 -5.44 32.78 13.00
C THR A 834 -5.00 31.65 13.93
N ASN A 835 -4.80 31.90 15.23
CA ASN A 835 -4.27 30.93 16.20
C ASN A 835 -2.89 30.37 15.76
N THR A 836 -2.07 31.21 15.11
CA THR A 836 -0.74 30.81 14.64
C THR A 836 0.31 31.00 15.72
N ARG A 837 0.98 29.91 16.12
CA ARG A 837 2.07 29.94 17.10
C ARG A 837 3.45 29.90 16.47
N TYR A 838 3.55 29.29 15.29
CA TYR A 838 4.82 29.17 14.57
C TYR A 838 4.67 29.57 13.12
N VAL A 839 5.73 30.16 12.57
CA VAL A 839 5.89 30.44 11.14
C VAL A 839 7.08 29.62 10.64
N SER A 840 6.88 28.85 9.58
CA SER A 840 7.93 28.07 8.93
C SER A 840 8.20 28.65 7.55
N LEU A 841 9.46 29.01 7.29
CA LEU A 841 9.92 29.42 5.97
C LEU A 841 10.40 28.19 5.18
N ARG A 842 9.79 27.94 4.02
CA ARG A 842 10.12 26.83 3.12
C ARG A 842 11.03 27.33 2.00
N GLU A 843 12.32 27.03 2.13
CA GLU A 843 13.32 27.40 1.12
C GLU A 843 13.44 26.36 -0.01
N ASP A 844 12.77 25.22 0.11
CA ASP A 844 12.76 24.16 -0.89
C ASP A 844 11.65 24.34 -1.93
N ILE A 845 10.92 25.46 -1.94
CA ILE A 845 9.82 25.76 -2.88
C ILE A 845 10.27 26.79 -3.92
N TYR A 846 9.89 26.57 -5.18
CA TYR A 846 10.16 27.48 -6.28
C TYR A 846 9.43 28.83 -6.10
N PRO A 847 10.15 29.96 -6.29
CA PRO A 847 9.57 31.31 -6.17
C PRO A 847 8.36 31.63 -7.07
N HIS A 848 8.20 30.94 -8.21
CA HIS A 848 7.28 31.35 -9.28
C HIS A 848 5.93 30.60 -9.29
N HIS A 849 5.67 29.73 -8.31
CA HIS A 849 4.44 28.93 -8.22
C HIS A 849 3.65 29.13 -6.90
N SER A 850 4.06 30.05 -6.04
CA SER A 850 3.14 30.72 -5.13
C SER A 850 2.23 31.65 -5.93
N LYS A 851 1.00 31.91 -5.48
CA LYS A 851 -0.05 32.58 -6.27
C LYS A 851 0.14 34.09 -6.39
N CYS A 852 1.36 34.58 -6.61
CA CYS A 852 1.68 36.01 -6.78
C CYS A 852 1.15 36.67 -8.07
N GLY A 853 0.06 36.16 -8.66
CA GLY A 853 -0.43 36.53 -9.98
C GLY A 853 0.46 36.02 -11.12
N ILE A 854 -0.02 36.14 -12.37
CA ILE A 854 0.63 35.58 -13.58
C ILE A 854 1.99 36.24 -13.90
N PHE A 855 2.30 37.39 -13.28
CA PHE A 855 3.44 38.25 -13.66
C PHE A 855 4.45 38.52 -12.54
N LYS A 856 4.28 37.99 -11.33
CA LYS A 856 5.18 38.23 -10.20
C LYS A 856 5.56 36.93 -9.49
N VAL A 857 6.74 36.95 -8.89
CA VAL A 857 7.43 35.81 -8.28
C VAL A 857 7.59 36.14 -6.80
N TRP A 858 7.32 35.18 -5.91
CA TRP A 858 7.55 35.34 -4.48
C TRP A 858 9.03 35.59 -4.18
N ASP A 859 9.32 36.63 -3.42
CA ASP A 859 10.67 36.96 -3.02
C ASP A 859 10.99 36.31 -1.67
N ALA A 860 11.68 35.18 -1.74
CA ALA A 860 12.12 34.41 -0.58
C ALA A 860 13.03 35.23 0.34
N ASP A 861 13.89 36.08 -0.23
CA ASP A 861 14.83 36.89 0.54
C ASP A 861 14.13 38.06 1.22
N HIS A 862 13.16 38.69 0.55
CA HIS A 862 12.30 39.70 1.18
C HIS A 862 11.51 39.10 2.34
N THR A 863 10.87 37.94 2.13
CA THR A 863 10.09 37.26 3.17
C THR A 863 10.97 36.85 4.35
N ARG A 864 12.17 36.31 4.08
CA ARG A 864 13.16 36.00 5.13
C ARG A 864 13.50 37.24 5.95
N LYS A 865 13.85 38.35 5.29
CA LYS A 865 14.16 39.62 5.96
C LYS A 865 12.98 40.17 6.75
N LEU A 866 11.76 40.07 6.24
CA LEU A 866 10.56 40.47 6.96
C LEU A 866 10.44 39.68 8.27
N ILE A 867 10.56 38.35 8.20
CA ILE A 867 10.48 37.48 9.38
C ILE A 867 11.61 37.78 10.37
N GLU A 868 12.86 37.83 9.91
CA GLU A 868 14.04 38.05 10.74
C GLU A 868 14.07 39.45 11.38
N ASN A 869 13.49 40.47 10.74
CA ASN A 869 13.44 41.85 11.26
C ASN A 869 12.18 42.13 12.09
N THR A 870 11.19 41.23 12.11
CA THR A 870 9.95 41.43 12.87
C THR A 870 10.19 41.15 14.35
N ALA A 871 10.28 42.22 15.15
CA ALA A 871 10.36 42.13 16.61
C ALA A 871 9.10 41.44 17.16
N GLY A 872 9.26 40.24 17.73
CA GLY A 872 8.17 39.37 18.19
C GLY A 872 8.12 38.01 17.48
N LEU A 873 8.95 37.79 16.46
CA LEU A 873 9.29 36.48 15.93
C LEU A 873 10.70 36.08 16.39
N ALA A 874 10.84 34.88 16.98
CA ALA A 874 12.12 34.38 17.46
C ALA A 874 12.45 33.02 16.81
N PRO A 875 13.69 32.77 16.34
CA PRO A 875 14.05 31.47 15.79
C PRO A 875 13.96 30.38 16.87
N VAL A 876 13.46 29.20 16.51
CA VAL A 876 13.40 28.06 17.43
C VAL A 876 14.74 27.32 17.44
N ASN A 877 15.35 27.22 18.62
CA ASN A 877 16.67 26.60 18.77
C ASN A 877 16.71 25.16 18.19
N GLY A 878 17.66 24.92 17.29
CA GLY A 878 17.87 23.60 16.66
C GLY A 878 16.94 23.27 15.49
N LEU A 879 16.01 24.17 15.13
CA LEU A 879 15.05 24.03 14.04
C LEU A 879 15.17 25.19 13.05
N GLU A 880 16.04 25.03 12.06
CA GLU A 880 16.27 26.03 11.01
C GLU A 880 14.98 26.31 10.21
N GLY A 881 14.70 27.59 9.98
CA GLY A 881 13.51 28.05 9.24
C GLY A 881 12.21 28.05 10.04
N LEU A 882 12.22 27.67 11.33
CA LEU A 882 11.04 27.73 12.21
C LEU A 882 11.14 28.89 13.20
N TYR A 883 10.10 29.71 13.27
CA TYR A 883 10.03 30.90 14.12
C TYR A 883 8.83 30.83 15.06
N LEU A 884 9.06 31.12 16.33
CA LEU A 884 8.07 31.23 17.39
C LEU A 884 7.46 32.64 17.39
N VAL A 885 6.13 32.71 17.42
CA VAL A 885 5.38 33.96 17.64
C VAL A 885 5.34 34.26 19.13
N GLY A 886 5.70 35.49 19.54
CA GLY A 886 5.69 35.94 20.94
C GLY A 886 4.35 35.73 21.66
N ASP A 887 4.42 35.50 22.98
CA ASP A 887 3.27 35.16 23.83
C ASP A 887 2.18 36.25 23.81
N GLU A 888 2.57 37.52 23.65
CA GLU A 888 1.71 38.69 23.60
C GLU A 888 0.88 38.78 22.31
N TYR A 889 1.30 38.10 21.24
CA TYR A 889 0.64 38.04 19.93
C TYR A 889 -0.14 36.74 19.70
N PHE A 890 0.11 35.68 20.48
CA PHE A 890 -0.58 34.41 20.30
C PHE A 890 -1.96 34.40 20.98
N LEU A 891 -2.99 34.02 20.22
CA LEU A 891 -4.33 33.73 20.74
C LEU A 891 -4.63 32.24 20.63
N GLN A 892 -5.11 31.66 21.73
CA GLN A 892 -5.49 30.25 21.82
C GLN A 892 -6.69 29.90 20.91
N ARG A 893 -7.02 28.61 20.88
CA ARG A 893 -8.17 28.10 20.10
C ARG A 893 -9.48 28.76 20.52
N PHE A 894 -9.64 28.98 21.82
CA PHE A 894 -10.73 29.78 22.40
C PHE A 894 -10.14 30.96 23.13
N PHE A 895 -10.77 32.12 23.01
CA PHE A 895 -10.42 33.29 23.81
C PHE A 895 -11.64 34.20 24.01
N VAL A 896 -11.55 35.06 25.03
CA VAL A 896 -12.53 36.13 25.25
C VAL A 896 -11.87 37.45 24.89
N PRO A 897 -12.42 38.21 23.91
CA PRO A 897 -11.84 39.45 23.47
C PRO A 897 -12.12 40.57 24.48
N LYS A 898 -11.12 41.44 24.67
CA LYS A 898 -11.24 42.63 25.52
C LYS A 898 -11.97 43.78 24.83
N LYS A 899 -11.84 43.84 23.50
CA LYS A 899 -12.40 44.89 22.65
C LYS A 899 -13.17 44.25 21.51
N VAL A 900 -14.27 44.88 21.11
CA VAL A 900 -15.06 44.49 19.94
C VAL A 900 -15.06 45.64 18.96
N VAL A 901 -14.75 45.34 17.69
CA VAL A 901 -14.80 46.28 16.58
C VAL A 901 -15.80 45.76 15.57
N VAL A 902 -16.73 46.62 15.15
CA VAL A 902 -17.66 46.33 14.07
C VAL A 902 -17.31 47.23 12.88
N SER A 903 -17.04 46.61 11.73
CA SER A 903 -16.58 47.30 10.53
C SER A 903 -17.54 47.09 9.37
N ASP A 904 -17.73 48.16 8.59
CA ASP A 904 -18.45 48.14 7.31
C ASP A 904 -17.54 47.71 6.13
N ARG A 905 -16.24 47.50 6.39
CA ARG A 905 -15.29 47.03 5.38
C ARG A 905 -15.45 45.53 5.13
N GLU A 906 -14.94 45.09 3.98
CA GLU A 906 -15.00 43.69 3.56
C GLU A 906 -13.79 42.88 4.07
N VAL A 907 -13.83 41.56 3.87
CA VAL A 907 -12.82 40.60 4.37
C VAL A 907 -11.43 40.91 3.83
N GLU A 908 -11.35 41.40 2.59
CA GLU A 908 -10.10 41.74 1.90
C GLU A 908 -9.33 42.87 2.62
N ASN A 909 -10.01 43.69 3.41
CA ASN A 909 -9.40 44.79 4.14
C ASN A 909 -8.88 44.39 5.53
N ILE A 910 -9.00 43.13 5.95
CA ILE A 910 -8.54 42.67 7.27
C ILE A 910 -7.06 43.00 7.53
N PRO A 911 -6.10 42.74 6.61
CA PRO A 911 -4.70 43.12 6.82
C PRO A 911 -4.51 44.59 7.18
N ASP A 912 -5.26 45.47 6.53
CA ASP A 912 -5.17 46.91 6.78
C ASP A 912 -5.86 47.30 8.09
N ILE A 913 -7.00 46.67 8.42
CA ILE A 913 -7.74 46.92 9.67
C ILE A 913 -6.89 46.53 10.89
N VAL A 914 -6.31 45.33 10.88
CA VAL A 914 -5.50 44.86 12.02
C VAL A 914 -4.19 45.64 12.15
N SER A 915 -3.71 46.26 11.06
CA SER A 915 -2.52 47.11 11.07
C SER A 915 -2.78 48.52 11.61
N THR A 916 -4.03 48.90 11.90
CA THR A 916 -4.35 50.21 12.50
C THR A 916 -3.92 50.29 13.97
N ASP A 917 -3.67 51.50 14.46
CA ASP A 917 -3.38 51.77 15.87
C ASP A 917 -4.58 51.47 16.78
N ASP A 918 -5.79 51.56 16.24
CA ASP A 918 -7.03 51.26 16.97
C ASP A 918 -7.23 49.76 17.21
N TYR A 919 -6.53 48.89 16.49
CA TYR A 919 -6.59 47.45 16.67
C TYR A 919 -5.55 46.96 17.69
N GLU A 920 -6.04 46.34 18.75
CA GLU A 920 -5.24 45.66 19.76
C GLU A 920 -5.36 44.14 19.59
N VAL A 921 -4.26 43.41 19.80
CA VAL A 921 -4.29 41.93 19.81
C VAL A 921 -5.35 41.43 20.80
N GLY A 922 -6.17 40.47 20.37
CA GLY A 922 -7.29 39.97 21.16
C GLY A 922 -8.59 40.78 20.96
N THR A 923 -8.63 41.70 19.99
CA THR A 923 -9.87 42.34 19.54
C THR A 923 -10.68 41.39 18.66
N ALA A 924 -11.98 41.30 18.89
CA ALA A 924 -12.91 40.62 18.00
C ALA A 924 -13.42 41.58 16.92
N LEU A 925 -13.11 41.27 15.65
CA LEU A 925 -13.52 42.06 14.49
C LEU A 925 -14.75 41.43 13.83
N PHE A 926 -15.91 42.07 13.95
CA PHE A 926 -17.11 41.66 13.23
C PHE A 926 -17.29 42.51 11.97
N LEU A 927 -17.41 41.85 10.82
CA LEU A 927 -17.73 42.51 9.56
C LEU A 927 -19.24 42.48 9.36
N LYS A 928 -19.85 43.64 9.10
CA LYS A 928 -21.32 43.71 8.88
C LYS A 928 -21.74 42.91 7.65
N SER A 929 -20.88 42.85 6.62
CA SER A 929 -21.16 42.12 5.39
C SER A 929 -21.34 40.61 5.60
N GLN A 930 -20.67 40.03 6.61
CA GLN A 930 -20.74 38.60 6.95
C GLN A 930 -21.85 38.25 7.96
N ASN A 931 -22.45 39.25 8.62
CA ASN A 931 -23.43 39.06 9.69
C ASN A 931 -24.76 39.80 9.43
N LYS A 932 -25.13 40.01 8.15
CA LYS A 932 -26.29 40.82 7.72
C LYS A 932 -27.62 40.41 8.34
N GLU A 933 -27.83 39.12 8.61
CA GLU A 933 -29.06 38.58 9.19
C GLU A 933 -29.05 38.56 10.73
N ARG A 934 -27.98 39.05 11.37
CA ARG A 934 -27.74 38.97 12.82
C ARG A 934 -27.27 40.32 13.39
N THR A 935 -27.65 41.43 12.74
CA THR A 935 -27.19 42.79 13.07
C THR A 935 -27.69 43.29 14.42
N ASP A 936 -28.82 42.80 14.87
CA ASP A 936 -29.44 43.12 16.16
C ASP A 936 -28.59 42.68 17.37
N VAL A 937 -27.75 41.64 17.21
CA VAL A 937 -26.78 41.20 18.24
C VAL A 937 -25.51 42.09 18.23
N LEU A 938 -25.29 42.82 17.14
CA LEU A 938 -24.12 43.67 16.88
C LEU A 938 -24.48 45.16 16.88
N ASP A 939 -25.54 45.55 17.58
CA ASP A 939 -25.92 46.96 17.72
C ASP A 939 -25.04 47.71 18.75
N THR A 940 -25.07 49.04 18.71
CA THR A 940 -24.19 49.88 19.54
C THR A 940 -24.40 49.64 21.04
N ALA A 941 -25.63 49.35 21.48
CA ALA A 941 -25.95 49.09 22.87
C ALA A 941 -25.40 47.74 23.35
N SER A 942 -25.49 46.70 22.52
CA SER A 942 -24.94 45.37 22.79
C SER A 942 -23.42 45.39 22.78
N ILE A 943 -22.79 46.10 21.84
CA ILE A 943 -21.33 46.27 21.79
C ILE A 943 -20.83 47.00 23.03
N ALA A 944 -21.51 48.05 23.48
CA ALA A 944 -21.15 48.79 24.68
C ALA A 944 -21.23 47.90 25.93
N ARG A 945 -22.28 47.07 26.05
CA ARG A 945 -22.41 46.07 27.12
C ARG A 945 -21.28 45.05 27.11
N ILE A 946 -20.86 44.63 25.92
CA ILE A 946 -19.78 43.66 25.72
C ILE A 946 -18.40 44.26 26.03
N SER A 947 -18.16 45.52 25.65
CA SER A 947 -16.83 46.14 25.73
C SER A 947 -16.55 46.78 27.10
N GLY A 948 -17.60 47.10 27.86
CA GLY A 948 -17.52 47.73 29.18
C GLY A 948 -17.47 46.77 30.38
N ARG A 949 -16.86 45.57 30.24
CA ARG A 949 -16.79 44.59 31.34
C ARG A 949 -15.68 44.94 32.34
N ASP A 950 -15.97 44.78 33.64
CA ASP A 950 -15.01 45.01 34.72
C ASP A 950 -13.97 43.88 34.89
N LYS A 951 -14.35 42.63 34.59
CA LYS A 951 -13.51 41.43 34.77
C LYS A 951 -13.74 40.45 33.64
N ASP A 952 -12.67 40.07 32.94
CA ASP A 952 -12.73 39.04 31.90
C ASP A 952 -12.68 37.64 32.52
N PRO A 953 -13.49 36.69 32.01
CA PRO A 953 -13.41 35.31 32.43
C PRO A 953 -12.10 34.65 31.99
N THR A 954 -11.65 33.66 32.76
CA THR A 954 -10.54 32.79 32.38
C THR A 954 -11.08 31.48 31.81
N LEU A 955 -10.51 31.02 30.70
CA LEU A 955 -10.91 29.79 30.02
C LEU A 955 -9.91 28.68 30.34
N GLU A 956 -10.42 27.52 30.74
CA GLU A 956 -9.67 26.27 30.84
C GLU A 956 -10.26 25.27 29.86
N PHE A 957 -9.52 24.76 28.88
CA PHE A 957 -10.11 23.90 27.85
C PHE A 957 -9.23 22.72 27.43
N LYS A 958 -9.87 21.69 26.87
CA LYS A 958 -9.24 20.53 26.25
C LYS A 958 -9.78 20.33 24.84
N LYS A 959 -8.87 20.10 23.90
CA LYS A 959 -9.22 19.51 22.59
C LYS A 959 -9.35 18.01 22.77
N ILE A 960 -10.58 17.49 22.68
CA ILE A 960 -10.85 16.04 22.77
C ILE A 960 -10.63 15.40 21.41
N SER A 961 -11.14 16.04 20.36
CA SER A 961 -11.00 15.62 18.96
C SER A 961 -11.15 16.83 18.03
N PRO A 962 -10.95 16.71 16.71
CA PRO A 962 -11.21 17.80 15.76
C PRO A 962 -12.66 18.35 15.80
N VAL A 963 -13.61 17.56 16.31
CA VAL A 963 -15.05 17.85 16.36
C VAL A 963 -15.59 18.12 17.76
N LYS A 964 -14.79 17.95 18.82
CA LYS A 964 -15.26 18.10 20.22
C LYS A 964 -14.20 18.77 21.09
N TYR A 965 -14.61 19.82 21.80
CA TYR A 965 -13.83 20.54 22.79
C TYR A 965 -14.62 20.66 24.09
N ARG A 966 -13.93 20.56 25.23
CA ARG A 966 -14.51 20.79 26.55
C ARG A 966 -13.84 22.01 27.16
N MET A 967 -14.63 22.90 27.76
CA MET A 967 -14.15 24.15 28.31
C MET A 967 -14.86 24.49 29.62
N ARG A 968 -14.09 24.90 30.63
CA ARG A 968 -14.57 25.50 31.86
C ARG A 968 -14.30 27.00 31.80
N ILE A 969 -15.32 27.77 32.12
CA ILE A 969 -15.27 29.23 32.16
C ILE A 969 -15.27 29.61 33.64
N HIS A 970 -14.25 30.36 34.04
CA HIS A 970 -14.01 30.75 35.43
C HIS A 970 -14.20 32.25 35.59
N GLY A 971 -14.91 32.67 36.63
CA GLY A 971 -15.04 34.06 37.03
C GLY A 971 -15.85 34.93 36.06
N ALA A 972 -16.80 34.35 35.30
CA ALA A 972 -17.59 35.09 34.32
C ALA A 972 -18.63 36.01 34.98
N LYS A 973 -18.69 37.27 34.54
CA LYS A 973 -19.69 38.24 34.97
C LYS A 973 -19.99 39.22 33.83
N GLY A 974 -21.28 39.45 33.58
CA GLY A 974 -21.73 40.24 32.43
C GLY A 974 -21.57 39.52 31.10
N VAL A 975 -22.19 40.06 30.07
CA VAL A 975 -22.26 39.45 28.73
C VAL A 975 -20.89 39.47 28.03
N PHE A 976 -20.47 38.35 27.48
CA PHE A 976 -19.20 38.26 26.74
C PHE A 976 -19.25 37.42 25.47
N PRO A 977 -18.52 37.83 24.42
CA PRO A 977 -18.29 37.01 23.25
C PRO A 977 -17.25 35.93 23.56
N LEU A 978 -17.56 34.69 23.22
CA LEU A 978 -16.62 33.60 23.16
C LEU A 978 -16.20 33.42 21.71
N VAL A 979 -14.92 33.65 21.40
CA VAL A 979 -14.37 33.43 20.06
C VAL A 979 -13.74 32.03 19.98
N PHE A 980 -14.05 31.32 18.91
CA PHE A 980 -13.48 30.03 18.57
C PHE A 980 -12.77 30.12 17.23
N ASN A 981 -11.43 30.09 17.27
CA ASN A 981 -10.51 30.22 16.12
C ASN A 981 -10.52 28.97 15.24
N GLU A 982 -11.67 28.65 14.67
CA GLU A 982 -11.94 27.60 13.70
C GLU A 982 -12.99 28.16 12.73
N SER A 983 -12.92 27.77 11.45
CA SER A 983 -13.81 28.30 10.41
C SER A 983 -15.28 28.16 10.79
N PHE A 984 -16.02 29.21 10.49
CA PHE A 984 -17.42 29.36 10.79
C PHE A 984 -18.23 28.27 10.08
N HIS A 985 -19.06 27.58 10.87
CA HIS A 985 -20.04 26.66 10.33
C HIS A 985 -21.19 26.49 11.32
N GLU A 986 -22.43 26.57 10.83
CA GLU A 986 -23.63 26.55 11.68
C GLU A 986 -23.81 25.24 12.48
N GLY A 987 -23.13 24.18 12.05
CA GLY A 987 -23.09 22.88 12.73
C GLY A 987 -22.31 22.87 14.06
N TRP A 988 -21.46 23.87 14.33
CA TRP A 988 -20.81 24.02 15.64
C TRP A 988 -21.80 24.50 16.68
N LYS A 989 -22.02 23.70 17.73
CA LYS A 989 -22.98 23.99 18.81
C LYS A 989 -22.30 23.95 20.17
N LEU A 990 -22.82 24.75 21.11
CA LEU A 990 -22.40 24.76 22.52
C LEU A 990 -23.43 24.01 23.38
N TYR A 991 -22.96 23.09 24.22
CA TYR A 991 -23.77 22.32 25.15
C TYR A 991 -23.32 22.57 26.58
N PRO A 992 -24.23 22.54 27.58
CA PRO A 992 -23.81 22.52 28.99
C PRO A 992 -23.01 21.25 29.29
N GLY A 993 -21.97 21.36 30.12
CA GLY A 993 -21.21 20.22 30.70
C GLY A 993 -22.03 19.43 31.74
N GLU A 994 -21.38 18.66 32.62
CA GLU A 994 -22.03 17.95 33.75
C GLU A 994 -21.56 18.45 35.12
N SER A 995 -22.41 18.33 36.14
CA SER A 995 -22.35 19.02 37.45
C SER A 995 -21.12 18.69 38.31
N ASP A 996 -20.69 17.44 38.36
CA ASP A 996 -19.60 16.99 39.26
C ASP A 996 -18.21 17.50 38.84
N SER A 997 -18.10 18.14 37.68
CA SER A 997 -16.83 18.46 37.03
C SER A 997 -16.21 19.79 37.49
N VAL A 998 -16.98 20.72 38.08
CA VAL A 998 -16.49 22.07 38.45
C VAL A 998 -15.77 22.11 39.81
N LEU A 999 -15.77 21.00 40.57
CA LEU A 999 -15.15 20.94 41.89
C LEU A 999 -13.78 20.26 41.86
N PHE A 1000 -12.79 20.97 42.37
CA PHE A 1000 -11.44 20.46 42.64
C PHE A 1000 -11.55 19.26 43.61
N SER A 1001 -11.11 18.06 43.20
CA SER A 1001 -10.94 16.98 44.19
C SER A 1001 -9.70 17.29 45.03
N ALA A 1002 -9.85 17.35 46.35
CA ALA A 1002 -8.77 17.70 47.28
C ALA A 1002 -7.55 16.75 47.21
N SER A 1003 -7.64 15.61 46.50
CA SER A 1003 -6.54 14.66 46.26
C SER A 1003 -5.45 15.17 45.32
N ALA A 1004 -5.65 16.33 44.68
CA ALA A 1004 -4.79 16.91 43.66
C ALA A 1004 -3.49 17.58 44.19
N ALA A 1005 -3.51 18.20 45.38
CA ALA A 1005 -2.39 19.00 45.88
C ALA A 1005 -1.10 18.20 46.12
N GLY A 1006 -1.22 16.90 46.45
CA GLY A 1006 -0.06 16.01 46.64
C GLY A 1006 0.62 15.52 45.36
N ARG A 1007 0.04 15.78 44.18
CA ARG A 1007 0.52 15.27 42.88
C ARG A 1007 1.34 16.27 42.08
N ILE A 1008 1.36 17.55 42.49
CA ILE A 1008 2.07 18.63 41.80
C ILE A 1008 3.58 18.35 41.74
N GLY A 1009 4.15 17.70 42.75
CA GLY A 1009 5.57 17.33 42.77
C GLY A 1009 6.01 16.39 41.63
N ASN A 1010 5.06 15.74 40.94
CA ASN A 1010 5.34 14.90 39.77
C ASN A 1010 5.19 15.66 38.43
N TYR A 1011 4.79 16.93 38.47
CA TYR A 1011 4.63 17.76 37.27
C TYR A 1011 6.00 18.25 36.78
N HIS A 1012 6.28 18.00 35.51
CA HIS A 1012 7.48 18.49 34.85
C HIS A 1012 7.11 18.98 33.45
N VAL A 1013 7.87 19.95 32.96
CA VAL A 1013 7.76 20.44 31.59
C VAL A 1013 8.19 19.32 30.64
N ILE A 1014 7.33 18.95 29.71
CA ILE A 1014 7.59 17.88 28.74
C ILE A 1014 8.60 18.40 27.72
N ASP A 1015 9.59 17.58 27.37
CA ASP A 1015 10.57 17.92 26.34
C ASP A 1015 9.88 18.36 25.04
N GLY A 1016 10.40 19.41 24.41
CA GLY A 1016 9.81 20.04 23.23
C GLY A 1016 8.61 20.96 23.48
N ASN A 1017 8.10 21.05 24.73
CA ASN A 1017 6.95 21.90 25.07
C ASN A 1017 7.31 23.10 25.95
N VAL A 1018 8.60 23.35 26.21
CA VAL A 1018 9.11 24.41 27.11
C VAL A 1018 8.52 25.79 26.82
N GLU A 1019 8.37 26.15 25.54
CA GLU A 1019 7.84 27.46 25.15
C GLU A 1019 6.34 27.63 25.42
N ASN A 1020 5.60 26.53 25.56
CA ASN A 1020 4.13 26.52 25.56
C ASN A 1020 3.51 25.97 26.85
N GLN A 1021 4.25 25.15 27.59
CA GLN A 1021 3.79 24.51 28.81
C GLN A 1021 4.06 25.40 30.03
N ALA A 1022 3.13 25.39 30.98
CA ALA A 1022 3.30 26.08 32.24
C ALA A 1022 4.48 25.50 33.05
N SER A 1023 5.20 26.36 33.76
CA SER A 1023 6.12 25.90 34.81
C SER A 1023 5.33 25.35 36.01
N GLN A 1024 6.02 24.65 36.91
CA GLN A 1024 5.40 24.18 38.15
C GLN A 1024 4.84 25.35 38.98
N ASP A 1025 5.59 26.45 39.07
CA ASP A 1025 5.16 27.67 39.80
C ASP A 1025 3.94 28.33 39.15
N GLU A 1026 3.85 28.33 37.82
CA GLU A 1026 2.68 28.78 37.08
C GLU A 1026 1.47 27.90 37.37
N LEU A 1027 1.64 26.58 37.32
CA LEU A 1027 0.58 25.64 37.61
C LEU A 1027 0.05 25.82 39.04
N GLU A 1028 0.93 25.96 40.03
CA GLU A 1028 0.55 26.24 41.42
C GLU A 1028 -0.24 27.55 41.54
N ARG A 1029 0.16 28.59 40.80
CA ARG A 1029 -0.59 29.86 40.75
C ARG A 1029 -1.97 29.67 40.11
N TYR A 1030 -2.08 28.90 39.03
CA TYR A 1030 -3.37 28.63 38.38
C TYR A 1030 -4.32 27.88 39.31
N ILE A 1031 -3.82 26.90 40.05
CA ILE A 1031 -4.59 26.17 41.06
C ILE A 1031 -5.10 27.10 42.17
N ARG A 1032 -4.20 27.93 42.74
CA ARG A 1032 -4.58 28.87 43.81
C ARG A 1032 -5.64 29.87 43.35
N ARG A 1033 -5.61 30.25 42.07
CA ARG A 1033 -6.60 31.13 41.44
C ARG A 1033 -7.88 30.40 41.00
N GLY A 1034 -7.91 29.08 41.08
CA GLY A 1034 -9.03 28.25 40.63
C GLY A 1034 -9.17 28.15 39.11
N TRP A 1035 -8.13 28.50 38.35
CA TRP A 1035 -8.16 28.51 36.88
C TRP A 1035 -7.93 27.13 36.27
N VAL A 1036 -7.22 26.25 36.97
CA VAL A 1036 -7.03 24.85 36.58
C VAL A 1036 -7.71 23.98 37.61
N THR A 1037 -8.63 23.13 37.15
CA THR A 1037 -9.58 22.44 38.02
C THR A 1037 -9.57 20.92 37.89
N GLY A 1038 -8.70 20.34 37.05
CA GLY A 1038 -8.57 18.89 36.90
C GLY A 1038 -7.15 18.42 36.55
N PHE A 1039 -6.77 17.24 37.09
CA PHE A 1039 -5.47 16.58 36.87
C PHE A 1039 -5.56 15.14 36.35
N GLY A 1040 -6.74 14.75 35.86
CA GLY A 1040 -7.00 13.40 35.40
C GLY A 1040 -6.88 12.34 36.51
N GLU A 1041 -7.13 11.10 36.13
CA GLU A 1041 -7.18 9.96 37.07
C GLU A 1041 -5.83 9.28 37.32
N THR A 1042 -4.85 9.48 36.42
CA THR A 1042 -3.50 8.88 36.51
C THR A 1042 -2.63 9.62 37.52
N ASN A 1043 -1.52 9.06 38.02
CA ASN A 1043 -0.66 9.79 38.98
C ASN A 1043 0.12 10.98 38.36
N ASN A 1044 0.35 10.96 37.05
CA ASN A 1044 1.12 11.99 36.32
C ASN A 1044 0.18 13.05 35.73
N ILE A 1045 0.47 14.32 36.03
CA ILE A 1045 -0.23 15.45 35.42
C ILE A 1045 0.30 15.63 33.99
N SER A 1046 -0.59 15.55 33.00
CA SER A 1046 -0.30 15.79 31.59
C SER A 1046 -0.17 17.29 31.27
N PHE A 1047 -0.07 17.64 29.99
CA PHE A 1047 0.15 18.99 29.50
C PHE A 1047 -0.88 20.02 30.01
N VAL A 1048 -0.36 21.12 30.55
CA VAL A 1048 -1.10 22.35 30.88
C VAL A 1048 -0.34 23.51 30.25
N SER A 1049 -0.98 24.31 29.41
CA SER A 1049 -0.31 25.43 28.74
C SER A 1049 -0.03 26.59 29.70
N LYS A 1050 0.87 27.49 29.29
CA LYS A 1050 0.91 28.85 29.84
C LYS A 1050 -0.45 29.55 29.68
N ASP A 1051 -0.67 30.59 30.47
CA ASP A 1051 -1.79 31.50 30.30
C ASP A 1051 -1.53 32.42 29.09
N PHE A 1052 -2.27 32.20 28.02
CA PHE A 1052 -2.22 33.05 26.83
C PHE A 1052 -3.48 33.92 26.80
N ARG A 1053 -3.38 35.09 27.44
CA ARG A 1053 -4.43 36.13 27.49
C ARG A 1053 -5.76 35.63 28.06
N GLY A 1054 -5.71 34.91 29.18
CA GLY A 1054 -6.89 34.41 29.90
C GLY A 1054 -7.40 33.07 29.38
N ALA A 1055 -6.60 32.33 28.59
CA ALA A 1055 -6.93 31.02 28.10
C ALA A 1055 -5.80 30.02 28.38
N ILE A 1056 -6.17 28.89 28.98
CA ILE A 1056 -5.28 27.81 29.40
C ILE A 1056 -5.79 26.51 28.81
N GLN A 1057 -4.94 25.79 28.08
CA GLN A 1057 -5.25 24.44 27.63
C GLN A 1057 -4.83 23.44 28.72
N ASN A 1058 -5.76 22.62 29.18
CA ASN A 1058 -5.53 21.56 30.15
C ASN A 1058 -5.94 20.19 29.57
N ASN A 1059 -4.96 19.38 29.17
CA ASN A 1059 -5.23 18.05 28.61
C ASN A 1059 -5.69 17.01 29.64
N ASN A 1060 -5.78 17.41 30.91
CA ASN A 1060 -6.20 16.55 32.01
C ASN A 1060 -7.71 16.58 32.28
N LEU A 1061 -8.47 17.42 31.57
CA LEU A 1061 -9.93 17.41 31.65
C LEU A 1061 -10.49 16.08 31.10
N PRO A 1062 -11.65 15.60 31.60
CA PRO A 1062 -12.29 14.38 31.12
C PRO A 1062 -12.80 14.54 29.68
N ASP A 1063 -12.77 13.46 28.90
CA ASP A 1063 -13.32 13.45 27.54
C ASP A 1063 -14.86 13.46 27.53
N GLY A 1064 -15.45 12.91 28.59
CA GLY A 1064 -16.89 12.65 28.72
C GLY A 1064 -17.38 11.48 27.88
N ASP A 1065 -18.64 11.12 28.07
CA ASP A 1065 -19.24 10.00 27.36
C ASP A 1065 -19.53 10.31 25.89
N PHE A 1066 -19.51 9.27 25.07
CA PHE A 1066 -19.86 9.35 23.65
C PHE A 1066 -21.30 9.87 23.42
N TRP A 1067 -22.24 9.52 24.30
CA TRP A 1067 -23.66 9.84 24.18
C TRP A 1067 -24.10 11.13 24.89
N GLU A 1068 -23.19 11.78 25.62
CA GLU A 1068 -23.44 12.90 26.56
C GLU A 1068 -24.41 13.97 26.01
N ASN A 1069 -24.21 14.38 24.74
CA ASN A 1069 -24.96 15.48 24.12
C ASN A 1069 -25.97 15.05 23.05
N TRP A 1070 -26.14 13.75 22.78
CA TRP A 1070 -26.92 13.25 21.63
C TRP A 1070 -28.39 13.70 21.65
N PHE A 1071 -28.97 13.79 22.84
CA PHE A 1071 -30.39 14.11 23.05
C PHE A 1071 -30.63 15.49 23.68
N ARG A 1072 -29.56 16.31 23.82
CA ARG A 1072 -29.65 17.68 24.34
C ARG A 1072 -30.02 18.66 23.21
N LYS A 1073 -30.73 19.75 23.54
CA LYS A 1073 -30.99 20.83 22.58
C LYS A 1073 -29.68 21.52 22.17
N GLY A 1074 -29.57 21.89 20.89
CA GLY A 1074 -28.32 22.30 20.22
C GLY A 1074 -27.79 23.72 20.53
N SER A 1075 -28.09 24.27 21.70
CA SER A 1075 -27.43 25.47 22.24
C SER A 1075 -27.77 25.59 23.73
N LEU A 1076 -26.81 26.04 24.53
CA LEU A 1076 -27.05 26.48 25.90
C LEU A 1076 -28.10 27.60 25.91
N ASN A 1077 -29.01 27.62 26.90
CA ASN A 1077 -29.86 28.78 27.15
C ASN A 1077 -28.96 29.98 27.50
N GLY A 1078 -29.35 31.22 27.18
CA GLY A 1078 -28.50 32.41 27.39
C GLY A 1078 -27.33 32.56 26.41
N VAL A 1079 -27.25 31.70 25.38
CA VAL A 1079 -26.37 31.92 24.24
C VAL A 1079 -27.18 32.50 23.09
N SER A 1080 -26.85 33.73 22.69
CA SER A 1080 -27.43 34.41 21.52
C SER A 1080 -26.36 34.63 20.46
N GLY A 1081 -26.79 34.74 19.20
CA GLY A 1081 -25.92 35.08 18.07
C GLY A 1081 -24.72 34.13 17.89
N HIS A 1082 -24.90 33.08 17.09
CA HIS A 1082 -23.75 32.44 16.43
C HIS A 1082 -23.29 33.40 15.33
N LEU A 1083 -22.05 33.86 15.32
CA LEU A 1083 -21.61 34.94 14.45
C LEU A 1083 -20.30 34.57 13.75
N VAL A 1084 -20.06 35.20 12.60
CA VAL A 1084 -18.76 35.17 11.92
C VAL A 1084 -17.90 36.30 12.49
N VAL A 1085 -16.70 35.98 12.95
CA VAL A 1085 -15.73 36.96 13.50
C VAL A 1085 -14.38 36.81 12.83
N ASN A 1086 -13.59 37.88 12.79
CA ASN A 1086 -12.25 37.94 12.20
C ASN A 1086 -12.19 37.46 10.73
N GLY A 1087 -13.30 37.57 9.99
CA GLY A 1087 -13.39 37.11 8.60
C GLY A 1087 -13.68 35.63 8.41
N TYR A 1088 -13.47 34.78 9.43
CA TYR A 1088 -13.60 33.31 9.27
C TYR A 1088 -14.07 32.57 10.52
N ALA A 1089 -13.80 33.05 11.73
CA ALA A 1089 -13.94 32.29 12.96
C ALA A 1089 -15.38 32.27 13.48
N ASN A 1090 -15.68 31.35 14.40
CA ASN A 1090 -16.96 31.29 15.10
C ASN A 1090 -16.94 32.22 16.32
N ALA A 1091 -18.08 32.85 16.62
CA ALA A 1091 -18.33 33.54 17.88
C ALA A 1091 -19.72 33.24 18.44
N TRP A 1092 -19.85 33.26 19.76
CA TRP A 1092 -21.13 33.21 20.48
C TRP A 1092 -21.18 34.29 21.55
N ILE A 1093 -22.33 34.93 21.73
CA ILE A 1093 -22.55 35.87 22.83
C ILE A 1093 -23.15 35.12 24.02
N ILE A 1094 -22.43 35.10 25.14
CA ILE A 1094 -22.78 34.36 26.35
C ILE A 1094 -23.21 35.33 27.43
N ASP A 1095 -24.44 35.15 27.92
CA ASP A 1095 -24.89 35.74 29.18
C ASP A 1095 -24.74 34.69 30.30
N PRO A 1096 -23.77 34.84 31.22
CA PRO A 1096 -23.55 33.86 32.28
C PRO A 1096 -24.73 33.78 33.27
N GLU A 1097 -25.49 34.85 33.49
CA GLU A 1097 -26.64 34.82 34.38
C GLU A 1097 -27.78 34.02 33.77
N GLU A 1098 -28.09 34.27 32.50
CA GLU A 1098 -29.13 33.52 31.79
C GLU A 1098 -28.72 32.04 31.60
N ALA A 1099 -27.48 31.79 31.20
CA ALA A 1099 -26.90 30.46 31.06
C ALA A 1099 -27.04 29.62 32.34
N CYS A 1100 -26.83 30.25 33.49
CA CYS A 1100 -26.89 29.58 34.79
C CYS A 1100 -28.29 29.59 35.44
N SER A 1101 -29.19 30.48 35.02
CA SER A 1101 -30.55 30.62 35.59
C SER A 1101 -31.46 29.40 35.32
N ALA A 1102 -31.27 28.71 34.20
CA ALA A 1102 -32.17 27.65 33.76
C ALA A 1102 -31.94 26.31 34.47
N ARG A 1103 -30.74 26.06 35.03
CA ARG A 1103 -30.39 24.82 35.76
C ARG A 1103 -29.19 25.03 36.72
N ALA A 1104 -29.47 25.29 38.00
CA ALA A 1104 -28.46 25.53 39.04
C ALA A 1104 -27.42 24.40 39.24
N ALA A 1105 -27.69 23.18 38.77
CA ALA A 1105 -26.75 22.06 38.86
C ALA A 1105 -25.50 22.22 37.97
N PHE A 1106 -25.52 23.08 36.94
CA PHE A 1106 -24.43 23.18 35.94
C PHE A 1106 -23.49 24.37 36.16
N CYS A 1107 -23.79 25.23 37.13
CA CYS A 1107 -23.03 26.43 37.40
C CYS A 1107 -22.79 26.62 38.90
N LYS A 1108 -21.63 27.17 39.24
CA LYS A 1108 -21.30 27.63 40.58
C LYS A 1108 -21.26 29.14 40.59
N LYS A 1109 -22.12 29.78 41.40
CA LYS A 1109 -22.04 31.22 41.66
C LYS A 1109 -21.05 31.47 42.80
N ASN A 1110 -20.03 32.28 42.52
CA ASN A 1110 -18.98 32.64 43.48
C ASN A 1110 -19.44 33.78 44.41
N GLN A 1111 -18.72 33.94 45.53
CA GLN A 1111 -19.02 34.98 46.53
C GLN A 1111 -18.89 36.40 45.97
N ASP A 1112 -18.04 36.61 44.96
CA ASP A 1112 -17.87 37.89 44.26
C ASP A 1112 -18.95 38.16 43.19
N GLY A 1113 -19.94 37.27 43.08
CA GLY A 1113 -21.04 37.35 42.14
C GLY A 1113 -20.70 36.88 40.71
N THR A 1114 -19.49 36.36 40.49
CA THR A 1114 -19.11 35.72 39.22
C THR A 1114 -19.64 34.29 39.13
N TYR A 1115 -19.62 33.70 37.93
CA TYR A 1115 -20.06 32.33 37.66
C TYR A 1115 -18.93 31.48 37.11
N ASP A 1116 -18.82 30.25 37.61
CA ASP A 1116 -18.01 29.19 37.03
C ASP A 1116 -18.92 28.11 36.44
N PHE A 1117 -18.67 27.70 35.20
CA PHE A 1117 -19.48 26.70 34.52
C PHE A 1117 -18.74 26.01 33.37
N GLU A 1118 -19.24 24.86 32.94
CA GLU A 1118 -18.64 24.06 31.88
C GLU A 1118 -19.51 24.07 30.60
N ILE A 1119 -18.85 24.21 29.46
CA ILE A 1119 -19.42 24.13 28.12
C ILE A 1119 -18.66 23.08 27.31
N VAL A 1120 -19.39 22.33 26.48
CA VAL A 1120 -18.84 21.44 25.46
C VAL A 1120 -19.16 22.04 24.08
N ALA A 1121 -18.14 22.37 23.30
CA ALA A 1121 -18.31 22.76 21.90
C ALA A 1121 -18.16 21.52 21.01
N GLU A 1122 -19.19 21.19 20.24
CA GLU A 1122 -19.24 19.97 19.44
C GLU A 1122 -19.81 20.25 18.04
N PHE A 1123 -19.17 19.69 17.02
CA PHE A 1123 -19.66 19.73 15.65
C PHE A 1123 -20.76 18.68 15.47
N TRP A 1124 -22.01 19.13 15.57
CA TRP A 1124 -23.19 18.25 15.54
C TRP A 1124 -23.24 17.26 14.35
N PRO A 1125 -22.82 17.64 13.12
CA PRO A 1125 -22.87 16.73 11.98
C PRO A 1125 -22.02 15.46 12.13
N GLN A 1126 -21.04 15.41 13.06
CA GLN A 1126 -20.30 14.17 13.35
C GLN A 1126 -21.23 13.00 13.69
N ARG A 1127 -22.37 13.27 14.36
CA ARG A 1127 -23.34 12.25 14.77
C ARG A 1127 -23.99 11.56 13.57
N LEU A 1128 -24.16 12.27 12.46
CA LEU A 1128 -24.71 11.72 11.21
C LEU A 1128 -23.81 10.63 10.64
N MET A 1129 -22.49 10.80 10.77
CA MET A 1129 -21.51 9.77 10.38
C MET A 1129 -21.62 8.54 11.28
N SER A 1130 -21.67 8.72 12.61
CA SER A 1130 -21.85 7.61 13.56
C SER A 1130 -23.19 6.88 13.37
N LEU A 1131 -24.27 7.62 13.15
CA LEU A 1131 -25.60 7.07 12.85
C LEU A 1131 -25.57 6.29 11.53
N GLY A 1132 -25.00 6.88 10.48
CA GLY A 1132 -24.83 6.22 9.19
C GLY A 1132 -24.08 4.90 9.31
N LEU A 1133 -23.01 4.86 10.11
CA LEU A 1133 -22.25 3.64 10.37
C LEU A 1133 -23.08 2.58 11.10
N GLY A 1134 -23.82 2.98 12.14
CA GLY A 1134 -24.74 2.08 12.86
C GLY A 1134 -25.83 1.51 11.94
N LEU A 1135 -26.43 2.36 11.10
CA LEU A 1135 -27.44 1.94 10.11
C LEU A 1135 -26.85 1.01 9.04
N SER A 1136 -25.62 1.27 8.59
CA SER A 1136 -24.90 0.39 7.67
C SER A 1136 -24.71 -1.01 8.25
N VAL A 1137 -24.22 -1.10 9.49
CA VAL A 1137 -24.01 -2.38 10.18
C VAL A 1137 -25.33 -3.11 10.42
N ALA A 1138 -26.36 -2.40 10.90
CA ALA A 1138 -27.69 -2.97 11.12
C ALA A 1138 -28.32 -3.47 9.80
N GLY A 1139 -28.23 -2.69 8.73
CA GLY A 1139 -28.75 -3.05 7.41
C GLY A 1139 -28.08 -4.30 6.83
N LEU A 1140 -26.76 -4.42 6.98
CA LEU A 1140 -26.02 -5.62 6.60
C LEU A 1140 -26.40 -6.83 7.45
N ALA A 1141 -26.57 -6.67 8.77
CA ALA A 1141 -26.97 -7.75 9.67
C ALA A 1141 -28.38 -8.28 9.34
N VAL A 1142 -29.36 -7.39 9.15
CA VAL A 1142 -30.73 -7.75 8.73
C VAL A 1142 -30.71 -8.51 7.41
N PHE A 1143 -29.88 -8.08 6.46
CA PHE A 1143 -29.74 -8.77 5.18
C PHE A 1143 -29.17 -10.19 5.35
N LEU A 1144 -28.12 -10.38 6.16
CA LEU A 1144 -27.54 -11.70 6.43
C LEU A 1144 -28.56 -12.64 7.08
N VAL A 1145 -29.34 -12.15 8.04
CA VAL A 1145 -30.40 -12.92 8.71
C VAL A 1145 -31.50 -13.29 7.71
N PHE A 1146 -32.03 -12.33 6.94
CA PHE A 1146 -33.06 -12.59 5.93
C PHE A 1146 -32.59 -13.62 4.90
N PHE A 1147 -31.36 -13.50 4.41
CA PHE A 1147 -30.81 -14.45 3.46
C PHE A 1147 -30.62 -15.85 4.06
N GLY A 1148 -30.19 -15.92 5.33
CA GLY A 1148 -30.11 -17.16 6.10
C GLY A 1148 -31.47 -17.85 6.18
N ILE A 1149 -32.52 -17.13 6.56
CA ILE A 1149 -33.90 -17.63 6.65
C ILE A 1149 -34.39 -18.13 5.28
N VAL A 1150 -34.22 -17.35 4.20
CA VAL A 1150 -34.62 -17.76 2.85
C VAL A 1150 -33.91 -19.05 2.42
N ARG A 1151 -32.64 -19.21 2.78
CA ARG A 1151 -31.89 -20.45 2.53
C ARG A 1151 -32.44 -21.63 3.33
N MET A 1152 -32.72 -21.45 4.61
CA MET A 1152 -33.31 -22.49 5.46
C MET A 1152 -34.68 -22.91 4.94
N VAL A 1153 -35.56 -21.96 4.58
CA VAL A 1153 -36.88 -22.24 3.99
C VAL A 1153 -36.75 -22.97 2.65
N LYS A 1154 -35.78 -22.61 1.82
CA LYS A 1154 -35.54 -23.29 0.54
C LYS A 1154 -34.93 -24.69 0.73
N ALA A 1155 -34.07 -24.88 1.72
CA ALA A 1155 -33.52 -26.19 2.08
C ALA A 1155 -34.63 -27.11 2.61
N ALA A 1156 -35.50 -26.58 3.49
CA ALA A 1156 -36.67 -27.27 4.02
C ALA A 1156 -37.66 -27.69 2.91
N ARG A 1157 -37.93 -26.81 1.94
CA ARG A 1157 -38.80 -27.12 0.78
C ARG A 1157 -38.21 -28.09 -0.23
N THR A 1158 -36.88 -28.28 -0.26
CA THR A 1158 -36.20 -29.14 -1.25
C THR A 1158 -35.73 -30.47 -0.68
N GLY A 1159 -36.04 -30.78 0.59
CA GLY A 1159 -35.70 -32.05 1.24
C GLY A 1159 -34.20 -32.28 1.46
N LYS A 1160 -33.35 -31.27 1.25
CA LYS A 1160 -31.89 -31.34 1.45
C LYS A 1160 -31.50 -30.76 2.81
N GLY A 1161 -32.11 -31.30 3.86
CA GLY A 1161 -31.91 -30.84 5.25
C GLY A 1161 -30.60 -31.26 5.90
N GLU A 1162 -29.85 -32.21 5.36
CA GLU A 1162 -28.71 -32.84 6.08
C GLU A 1162 -27.31 -32.29 5.74
N ALA A 1163 -27.18 -31.22 4.95
CA ALA A 1163 -25.87 -30.68 4.57
C ALA A 1163 -25.79 -29.15 4.70
N LEU A 1164 -26.12 -28.63 5.89
CA LEU A 1164 -25.97 -27.22 6.24
C LEU A 1164 -25.09 -27.07 7.48
#